data_AF-A0A0N1N9N7-F1
#
_entry.id   AF-A0A0N1N9N7-F1
#
_cell.length_a   1.000
_cell.length_b   1.000
_cell.length_c   1.000
_cell.angle_alpha   90.00
_cell.angle_beta   90.00
_cell.angle_gamma   90.00
#
_symmetry.space_group_name_H-M   'P 1'
#
loop_
_entity.id
_entity.type
_entity.pdbx_description
1 polymer ?
#
loop_
_entity_poly.entity_id
_entity_poly.type
_entity_poly.pdbx_seq_one_letter_code
_entity_poly.pdbx_strand_id
1 'polypeptide(L)'
;MAEKKAGRGWGDLQADTVEGQALATYLRQLLDRSGKQLRDLEPSVDYGRSAISEFFSGKKVPSQQFIVKAVDALTPRLEREIRRQEALALWQKAKNPAPPSSHLPAPRPAEEAAAAALASVAATAQDQAAHAQEQLTQAHERNDLLTQERNRAQQMVTALSMLTVDLQQRMSGLKSDQGQETQQELARLTYQLETAQQDLGRARASREEAEQLTRRLRRRSDELEEQLARLRATAAAPRSDPTLLPPMPADLQEAFFRADFDQMLDTVHGFLDEGQALRDEVRDEWDLTPPRRTATQIIQRWQTATHLLGRALGCLLLMTAAVALLAVTDAGAPGWAPLLVLLAVSGLVLTADPWEPARRLWPVLRSFLRREPLARQIRFSAQNLSDRLVRCLTALAAAAAAAFSLFTAVRWGSWWLLALLPVAAALAAYTVVGKDRRVLPMLQDAIGSLAADLKAPRPQQPGATPRPLVVLTDPDWLDARRQEVADAMTGPWRQTRLWIKTAVVVPAFLVLVAATGALLSAFSSHAAKAWDGSGLTATVDQPVRAYLDAHTAGLPVTSPTLHLVWVASGAGLLAFSFLTGTFGARLTWILWGAATTVMVWSGTPDPARPVAAGLAVVGWGIASIPGLRGLVLHPQASHNVTITNNND
;
A
#
# COMPACT_ATOMS: atom_id res chain seq x y z
N MET A 1 51.22 -8.74 -10.76
CA MET A 1 50.35 -8.01 -11.71
C MET A 1 51.20 -6.92 -12.35
N ALA A 2 51.32 -6.92 -13.68
CA ALA A 2 52.15 -5.94 -14.39
C ALA A 2 51.53 -4.55 -14.29
N GLU A 3 52.27 -3.60 -13.73
CA GLU A 3 51.90 -2.20 -13.62
C GLU A 3 51.72 -1.62 -15.02
N LYS A 4 50.47 -1.35 -15.42
CA LYS A 4 50.17 -0.76 -16.74
C LYS A 4 50.71 0.67 -16.75
N LYS A 5 51.73 0.93 -17.58
CA LYS A 5 52.29 2.27 -17.84
C LYS A 5 51.17 3.30 -18.02
N ALA A 6 51.17 4.32 -17.15
CA ALA A 6 50.26 5.46 -17.23
C ALA A 6 50.41 6.13 -18.61
N GLY A 7 49.27 6.37 -19.27
CA GLY A 7 49.23 7.00 -20.58
C GLY A 7 49.73 8.45 -20.52
N ARG A 8 50.17 8.96 -21.68
CA ARG A 8 50.50 10.37 -21.87
C ARG A 8 49.28 11.22 -21.46
N GLY A 9 49.47 12.22 -20.60
CA GLY A 9 48.39 13.08 -20.09
C GLY A 9 47.56 13.72 -21.20
N TRP A 10 46.30 14.01 -20.91
CA TRP A 10 45.37 14.62 -21.84
C TRP A 10 45.88 15.99 -22.33
N GLY A 11 45.76 16.27 -23.63
CA GLY A 11 45.97 17.61 -24.17
C GLY A 11 44.80 18.54 -23.84
N ASP A 12 45.00 19.84 -24.09
CA ASP A 12 44.01 20.90 -23.85
C ASP A 12 42.66 20.59 -24.52
N LEU A 13 41.57 21.02 -23.89
CA LEU A 13 40.22 20.88 -24.42
C LEU A 13 40.06 21.85 -25.60
N GLN A 14 39.56 21.34 -26.73
CA GLN A 14 39.38 22.08 -27.98
C GLN A 14 37.91 22.37 -28.29
N ALA A 15 37.05 22.39 -27.27
CA ALA A 15 35.62 22.67 -27.47
C ALA A 15 35.36 24.19 -27.55
N ASP A 16 34.62 24.60 -28.58
CA ASP A 16 34.24 25.99 -28.87
C ASP A 16 33.20 26.55 -27.88
N THR A 17 32.51 25.68 -27.13
CA THR A 17 31.45 26.05 -26.19
C THR A 17 31.73 25.51 -24.79
N VAL A 18 31.28 26.25 -23.75
CA VAL A 18 31.44 25.85 -22.34
C VAL A 18 30.73 24.52 -22.07
N GLU A 19 29.57 24.32 -22.70
CA GLU A 19 28.78 23.10 -22.60
C GLU A 19 29.47 21.91 -23.30
N GLY A 20 30.15 22.16 -24.42
CA GLY A 20 30.99 21.16 -25.10
C GLY A 20 32.19 20.75 -24.25
N GLN A 21 32.83 21.72 -23.57
CA GLN A 21 33.93 21.45 -22.63
C GLN A 21 33.46 20.62 -21.43
N ALA A 22 32.27 20.91 -20.89
CA ALA A 22 31.69 20.15 -19.79
C ALA A 22 31.44 18.68 -20.18
N LEU A 23 30.88 18.43 -21.38
CA LEU A 23 30.66 17.08 -21.89
C LEU A 23 31.99 16.32 -22.09
N ALA A 24 32.98 16.95 -22.73
CA ALA A 24 34.28 16.34 -22.96
C ALA A 24 35.01 16.01 -21.65
N THR A 25 34.94 16.90 -20.66
CA THR A 25 35.49 16.70 -19.32
C THR A 25 34.83 15.51 -18.62
N TYR A 26 33.50 15.42 -18.68
CA TYR A 26 32.75 14.32 -18.09
C TYR A 26 33.13 12.96 -18.70
N LEU A 27 33.25 12.89 -20.03
CA LEU A 27 33.67 11.66 -20.71
C LEU A 27 35.11 11.27 -20.35
N ARG A 28 36.04 12.23 -20.27
CA ARG A 28 37.43 11.97 -19.80
C ARG A 28 37.45 11.42 -18.37
N GLN A 29 36.68 12.00 -17.46
CA GLN A 29 36.59 11.52 -16.07
C GLN A 29 36.03 10.09 -15.99
N LEU A 30 35.04 9.74 -16.81
CA LEU A 30 34.53 8.37 -16.88
C LEU A 30 35.60 7.39 -17.38
N LEU A 31 36.38 7.80 -18.38
CA LEU A 31 37.47 6.99 -18.90
C LEU A 31 38.58 6.79 -17.87
N ASP A 32 39.01 7.85 -17.19
CA ASP A 32 40.04 7.81 -16.15
C ASP A 32 39.60 6.92 -14.97
N ARG A 33 38.35 7.03 -14.50
CA ARG A 33 37.79 6.18 -13.44
C ARG A 33 37.69 4.70 -13.84
N SER A 34 37.41 4.43 -15.11
CA SER A 34 37.30 3.05 -15.60
C SER A 34 38.67 2.35 -15.72
N GLY A 35 39.78 3.11 -15.68
CA GLY A 35 41.14 2.60 -15.91
C GLY A 35 41.39 2.08 -17.33
N LYS A 36 40.45 2.27 -18.26
CA LYS A 36 40.57 1.89 -19.68
C LYS A 36 41.27 2.98 -20.48
N GLN A 37 41.91 2.60 -21.56
CA GLN A 37 42.53 3.53 -22.51
C GLN A 37 41.64 3.72 -23.74
N LEU A 38 41.85 4.80 -24.51
CA LEU A 38 41.12 5.07 -25.76
C LEU A 38 41.11 3.89 -26.74
N ARG A 39 42.19 3.09 -26.79
CA ARG A 39 42.29 1.88 -27.63
C ARG A 39 41.35 0.76 -27.20
N ASP A 40 40.98 0.72 -25.92
CA ASP A 40 40.10 -0.32 -25.37
C ASP A 40 38.61 -0.03 -25.69
N LEU A 41 38.30 1.19 -26.16
CA LEU A 41 36.96 1.62 -26.56
C LEU A 41 36.63 1.30 -28.02
N GLU A 42 37.63 1.25 -28.89
CA GLU A 42 37.47 1.01 -30.34
C GLU A 42 36.57 -0.19 -30.68
N PRO A 43 36.73 -1.39 -30.08
CA PRO A 43 35.88 -2.55 -30.38
C PRO A 43 34.45 -2.44 -29.80
N SER A 44 34.19 -1.51 -28.89
CA SER A 44 32.90 -1.40 -28.18
C SER A 44 31.97 -0.34 -28.74
N VAL A 45 32.50 0.67 -29.44
CA VAL A 45 31.73 1.82 -29.88
C VAL A 45 31.56 1.88 -31.41
N ASP A 46 32.33 1.08 -32.18
CA ASP A 46 32.34 1.05 -33.66
C ASP A 46 32.82 2.37 -34.31
N TYR A 47 33.73 3.08 -33.67
CA TYR A 47 34.35 4.30 -34.20
C TYR A 47 35.87 4.17 -34.21
N GLY A 48 36.51 4.67 -35.26
CA GLY A 48 37.98 4.66 -35.36
C GLY A 48 38.64 5.55 -34.29
N ARG A 49 39.82 5.16 -33.83
CA ARG A 49 40.59 5.83 -32.76
C ARG A 49 40.71 7.37 -32.91
N SER A 50 40.86 7.87 -34.13
CA SER A 50 40.93 9.33 -34.39
C SER A 50 39.62 10.03 -34.04
N ALA A 51 38.48 9.47 -34.42
CA ALA A 51 37.17 10.05 -34.14
C ALA A 51 36.84 10.01 -32.64
N ILE A 52 37.21 8.93 -31.96
CA ILE A 52 37.09 8.83 -30.50
C ILE A 52 37.91 9.94 -29.83
N SER A 53 39.15 10.14 -30.28
CA SER A 53 40.00 11.20 -29.73
C SER A 53 39.42 12.60 -29.91
N GLU A 54 38.79 12.89 -31.05
CA GLU A 54 38.14 14.19 -31.31
C GLU A 54 36.89 14.43 -30.44
N PHE A 55 36.13 13.37 -30.13
CA PHE A 55 34.99 13.47 -29.22
C PHE A 55 35.43 13.71 -27.78
N PHE A 56 36.49 13.03 -27.34
CA PHE A 56 37.05 13.20 -25.99
C PHE A 56 37.85 14.50 -25.83
N SER A 57 38.31 15.14 -26.92
CA SER A 57 38.90 16.48 -26.87
C SER A 57 37.88 17.61 -26.91
N GLY A 58 36.61 17.30 -27.19
CA GLY A 58 35.56 18.30 -27.35
C GLY A 58 35.60 19.03 -28.70
N LYS A 59 36.52 18.68 -29.59
CA LYS A 59 36.65 19.28 -30.94
C LYS A 59 35.37 19.08 -31.77
N LYS A 60 34.65 17.98 -31.54
CA LYS A 60 33.37 17.68 -32.20
C LYS A 60 32.39 17.11 -31.19
N VAL A 61 31.12 17.54 -31.25
CA VAL A 61 30.06 16.97 -30.42
C VAL A 61 29.73 15.56 -30.94
N PRO A 62 29.84 14.49 -30.10
CA PRO A 62 29.57 13.13 -30.53
C PRO A 62 28.08 12.87 -30.83
N SER A 63 27.78 11.75 -31.50
CA SER A 63 26.40 11.28 -31.68
C SER A 63 25.82 10.73 -30.37
N GLN A 64 24.49 10.72 -30.24
CA GLN A 64 23.83 10.13 -29.07
C GLN A 64 24.17 8.64 -28.91
N GLN A 65 24.27 7.90 -30.03
CA GLN A 65 24.63 6.48 -30.05
C GLN A 65 26.05 6.25 -29.52
N PHE A 66 27.01 7.12 -29.88
CA PHE A 66 28.36 7.08 -29.35
C PHE A 66 28.36 7.21 -27.83
N ILE A 67 27.61 8.16 -27.27
CA ILE A 67 27.58 8.40 -25.82
C ILE A 67 27.03 7.19 -25.07
N VAL A 68 25.94 6.61 -25.55
CA VAL A 68 25.34 5.43 -24.90
C VAL A 68 26.33 4.27 -24.90
N LYS A 69 26.96 3.97 -26.05
CA LYS A 69 27.95 2.89 -26.16
C LYS A 69 29.21 3.17 -25.32
N ALA A 70 29.70 4.41 -25.29
CA ALA A 70 30.86 4.81 -24.50
C ALA A 70 30.57 4.68 -23.00
N VAL A 71 29.43 5.15 -22.50
CA VAL A 71 29.04 5.02 -21.09
C VAL A 71 28.85 3.54 -20.71
N ASP A 72 28.22 2.74 -21.56
CA ASP A 72 28.03 1.30 -21.30
C ASP A 72 29.36 0.54 -21.23
N ALA A 73 30.35 0.97 -22.01
CA ALA A 73 31.70 0.41 -22.02
C ALA A 73 32.55 0.87 -20.82
N LEU A 74 32.35 2.10 -20.33
CA LEU A 74 33.17 2.71 -19.27
C LEU A 74 32.58 2.54 -17.86
N THR A 75 31.30 2.25 -17.73
CA THR A 75 30.60 2.22 -16.44
C THR A 75 30.19 0.80 -16.01
N PRO A 76 30.36 0.42 -14.71
CA PRO A 76 29.87 -0.84 -14.15
C PRO A 76 28.36 -1.00 -14.30
N ARG A 77 27.86 -2.24 -14.44
CA ARG A 77 26.45 -2.55 -14.74
C ARG A 77 25.42 -1.86 -13.82
N LEU A 78 25.74 -1.70 -12.54
CA LEU A 78 24.84 -1.11 -11.54
C LEU A 78 24.64 0.40 -11.72
N GLU A 79 25.63 1.12 -12.29
CA GLU A 79 25.60 2.59 -12.41
C GLU A 79 25.25 3.09 -13.82
N ARG A 80 25.14 2.19 -14.81
CA ARG A 80 24.98 2.55 -16.22
C ARG A 80 23.82 3.49 -16.49
N GLU A 81 22.65 3.20 -15.90
CA GLU A 81 21.45 3.96 -16.21
C GLU A 81 21.54 5.41 -15.71
N ILE A 82 22.08 5.60 -14.50
CA ILE A 82 22.29 6.94 -13.92
C ILE A 82 23.32 7.72 -14.75
N ARG A 83 24.48 7.11 -15.03
CA ARG A 83 25.54 7.76 -15.82
C ARG A 83 25.12 8.04 -17.26
N ARG A 84 24.28 7.19 -17.85
CA ARG A 84 23.72 7.38 -19.18
C ARG A 84 22.78 8.60 -19.21
N GLN A 85 21.92 8.75 -18.21
CA GLN A 85 21.03 9.91 -18.10
C GLN A 85 21.82 11.22 -17.91
N GLU A 86 22.83 11.23 -17.05
CA GLU A 86 23.73 12.38 -16.86
C GLU A 86 24.45 12.76 -18.16
N ALA A 87 25.04 11.79 -18.85
CA ALA A 87 25.76 12.02 -20.10
C ALA A 87 24.84 12.54 -21.22
N LEU A 88 23.62 12.02 -21.31
CA LEU A 88 22.62 12.48 -22.29
C LEU A 88 22.14 13.90 -22.00
N ALA A 89 21.97 14.27 -20.73
CA ALA A 89 21.60 15.63 -20.34
C ALA A 89 22.70 16.64 -20.71
N LEU A 90 23.98 16.29 -20.47
CA LEU A 90 25.12 17.13 -20.88
C LEU A 90 25.24 17.22 -22.41
N TRP A 91 24.99 16.13 -23.13
CA TRP A 91 24.98 16.13 -24.59
C TRP A 91 23.90 17.03 -25.18
N GLN A 92 22.70 17.01 -24.61
CA GLN A 92 21.61 17.85 -25.09
C GLN A 92 21.91 19.34 -24.88
N LYS A 93 22.60 19.70 -23.80
CA LYS A 93 23.13 21.06 -23.56
C LYS A 93 24.24 21.41 -24.55
N ALA A 94 25.20 20.51 -24.80
CA ALA A 94 26.27 20.74 -25.76
C ALA A 94 25.77 20.87 -27.21
N LYS A 95 24.67 20.20 -27.57
CA LYS A 95 24.04 20.31 -28.90
C LYS A 95 23.28 21.62 -29.08
N ASN A 96 22.76 22.20 -28.00
CA ASN A 96 22.00 23.45 -28.00
C ASN A 96 22.65 24.46 -27.04
N PRO A 97 23.86 24.98 -27.36
CA PRO A 97 24.58 25.90 -26.48
C PRO A 97 23.81 27.21 -26.30
N ALA A 98 23.87 27.80 -25.11
CA ALA A 98 23.27 29.10 -24.87
C ALA A 98 23.98 30.20 -25.70
N PRO A 99 23.27 31.21 -26.22
CA PRO A 99 23.89 32.28 -27.00
C PRO A 99 24.94 33.02 -26.15
N PRO A 100 26.14 33.32 -26.69
CA PRO A 100 27.20 33.98 -25.94
C PRO A 100 26.77 35.38 -25.54
N SER A 101 26.71 35.64 -24.23
CA SER A 101 26.51 36.97 -23.67
C SER A 101 27.66 37.88 -24.10
N SER A 102 27.36 38.82 -24.99
CA SER A 102 28.30 39.82 -25.48
C SER A 102 28.80 40.74 -24.34
N HIS A 103 30.12 40.82 -24.22
CA HIS A 103 30.95 41.78 -23.50
C HIS A 103 30.25 43.03 -22.92
N LEU A 104 30.45 43.25 -21.61
CA LEU A 104 30.42 44.57 -20.98
C LEU A 104 31.81 44.91 -20.42
N PRO A 105 32.21 46.20 -20.33
CA PRO A 105 33.58 46.64 -20.03
C PRO A 105 33.90 46.63 -18.52
N ALA A 106 35.20 46.61 -18.22
CA ALA A 106 35.84 46.58 -16.89
C ALA A 106 35.56 47.84 -16.02
N PRO A 107 35.94 47.87 -14.72
CA PRO A 107 34.98 48.12 -13.65
C PRO A 107 35.09 49.50 -12.97
N ARG A 108 34.01 49.88 -12.27
CA ARG A 108 33.91 51.07 -11.41
C ARG A 108 33.95 50.65 -9.92
N PRO A 109 34.31 51.55 -8.98
CA PRO A 109 34.57 51.26 -7.55
C PRO A 109 33.40 50.67 -6.71
N ALA A 110 32.27 50.33 -7.33
CA ALA A 110 31.22 49.53 -6.70
C ALA A 110 31.59 48.03 -6.56
N GLU A 111 32.59 47.56 -7.32
CA GLU A 111 33.06 46.17 -7.24
C GLU A 111 33.89 45.86 -5.98
N GLU A 112 34.58 46.82 -5.37
CA GLU A 112 35.30 46.56 -4.12
C GLU A 112 34.34 46.36 -2.93
N ALA A 113 33.21 47.07 -2.91
CA ALA A 113 32.15 46.85 -1.93
C ALA A 113 31.41 45.52 -2.18
N ALA A 114 31.20 45.14 -3.44
CA ALA A 114 30.62 43.85 -3.81
C ALA A 114 31.59 42.68 -3.53
N ALA A 115 32.90 42.86 -3.75
CA ALA A 115 33.94 41.89 -3.44
C ALA A 115 34.15 41.74 -1.93
N ALA A 116 34.07 42.82 -1.15
CA ALA A 116 34.08 42.78 0.31
C ALA A 116 32.81 42.11 0.89
N ALA A 117 31.64 42.37 0.30
CA ALA A 117 30.41 41.68 0.66
C ALA A 117 30.43 40.19 0.25
N LEU A 118 31.01 39.85 -0.90
CA LEU A 118 31.21 38.46 -1.31
C LEU A 118 32.25 37.75 -0.43
N ALA A 119 33.29 38.45 0.02
CA ALA A 119 34.28 37.90 0.94
C ALA A 119 33.70 37.65 2.35
N SER A 120 32.81 38.52 2.85
CA SER A 120 32.13 38.31 4.13
C SER A 120 31.06 37.20 4.07
N VAL A 121 30.36 37.08 2.94
CA VAL A 121 29.45 35.95 2.68
C VAL A 121 30.23 34.62 2.51
N ALA A 122 31.40 34.64 1.87
CA ALA A 122 32.26 33.47 1.74
C ALA A 122 32.85 33.05 3.11
N ALA A 123 33.27 34.02 3.94
CA ALA A 123 33.78 33.75 5.28
C ALA A 123 32.70 33.14 6.19
N THR A 124 31.46 33.67 6.15
CA THR A 124 30.34 33.10 6.93
C THR A 124 29.89 31.73 6.41
N ALA A 125 29.92 31.48 5.10
CA ALA A 125 29.65 30.17 4.54
C ALA A 125 30.73 29.13 4.92
N GLN A 126 31.99 29.56 5.01
CA GLN A 126 33.10 28.70 5.42
C GLN A 126 33.04 28.36 6.90
N ASP A 127 32.66 29.31 7.76
CA ASP A 127 32.44 29.10 9.19
C ASP A 127 31.26 28.13 9.45
N GLN A 128 30.16 28.30 8.70
CA GLN A 128 29.03 27.36 8.73
C GLN A 128 29.42 25.96 8.25
N ALA A 129 30.28 25.85 7.22
CA ALA A 129 30.78 24.57 6.74
C ALA A 129 31.74 23.90 7.75
N ALA A 130 32.55 24.67 8.48
CA ALA A 130 33.41 24.14 9.54
C ALA A 130 32.58 23.59 10.70
N HIS A 131 31.58 24.35 11.18
CA HIS A 131 30.67 23.89 12.22
C HIS A 131 29.87 22.64 11.80
N ALA A 132 29.39 22.59 10.56
CA ALA A 132 28.67 21.40 10.09
C ALA A 132 29.59 20.16 9.95
N GLN A 133 30.88 20.34 9.63
CA GLN A 133 31.87 19.24 9.64
C GLN A 133 32.19 18.75 11.04
N GLU A 134 32.31 19.65 12.01
CA GLU A 134 32.51 19.30 13.42
C GLU A 134 31.31 18.49 13.95
N GLN A 135 30.09 18.96 13.67
CA GLN A 135 28.86 18.24 14.03
C GLN A 135 28.77 16.87 13.37
N LEU A 136 29.18 16.74 12.11
CA LEU A 136 29.22 15.46 11.41
C LEU A 136 30.25 14.50 12.02
N THR A 137 31.41 15.02 12.42
CA THR A 137 32.46 14.21 13.08
C THR A 137 31.97 13.69 14.41
N GLN A 138 31.33 14.55 15.22
CA GLN A 138 30.70 14.17 16.48
C GLN A 138 29.56 13.14 16.24
N ALA A 139 28.75 13.31 15.20
CA ALA A 139 27.69 12.36 14.85
C ALA A 139 28.26 10.97 14.52
N HIS A 140 29.40 10.89 13.81
CA HIS A 140 30.06 9.62 13.52
C HIS A 140 30.62 8.96 14.77
N GLU A 141 31.30 9.71 15.64
CA GLU A 141 31.82 9.19 16.90
C GLU A 141 30.70 8.63 17.79
N ARG A 142 29.58 9.35 17.92
CA ARG A 142 28.42 8.87 18.68
C ARG A 142 27.74 7.66 18.03
N ASN A 143 27.73 7.57 16.70
CA ASN A 143 27.21 6.40 15.98
C ASN A 143 28.09 5.16 16.20
N ASP A 144 29.41 5.33 16.27
CA ASP A 144 30.34 4.24 16.59
C ASP A 144 30.13 3.74 18.02
N LEU A 145 29.96 4.65 18.99
CA LEU A 145 29.62 4.30 20.38
C LEU A 145 28.28 3.55 20.49
N LEU A 146 27.22 4.03 19.81
CA LEU A 146 25.93 3.33 19.78
C LEU A 146 26.00 1.96 19.09
N THR A 147 26.85 1.83 18.07
CA THR A 147 27.07 0.56 17.37
C THR A 147 27.80 -0.42 18.29
N GLN A 148 28.78 0.05 19.06
CA GLN A 148 29.46 -0.74 20.07
C GLN A 148 28.47 -1.21 21.17
N GLU A 149 27.64 -0.32 21.69
CA GLU A 149 26.59 -0.67 22.67
C GLU A 149 25.58 -1.68 22.12
N ARG A 150 25.12 -1.50 20.87
CA ARG A 150 24.24 -2.49 20.23
C ARG A 150 24.92 -3.86 20.14
N ASN A 151 26.19 -3.91 19.77
CA ASN A 151 26.94 -5.16 19.68
C ASN A 151 27.12 -5.80 21.08
N ARG A 152 27.38 -5.00 22.13
CA ARG A 152 27.43 -5.46 23.52
C ARG A 152 26.08 -6.01 24.00
N ALA A 153 24.98 -5.29 23.77
CA ALA A 153 23.64 -5.75 24.10
C ALA A 153 23.29 -7.06 23.37
N GLN A 154 23.71 -7.22 22.12
CA GLN A 154 23.54 -8.47 21.37
C GLN A 154 24.33 -9.64 21.99
N GLN A 155 25.54 -9.39 22.48
CA GLN A 155 26.32 -10.39 23.21
C GLN A 155 25.60 -10.80 24.50
N MET A 156 25.03 -9.86 25.26
CA MET A 156 24.24 -10.16 26.47
C MET A 156 22.98 -10.96 26.16
N VAL A 157 22.23 -10.60 25.11
CA VAL A 157 21.07 -11.39 24.69
C VAL A 157 21.47 -12.84 24.40
N THR A 158 22.62 -13.03 23.76
CA THR A 158 23.14 -14.37 23.44
C THR A 158 23.53 -15.11 24.72
N ALA A 159 24.28 -14.48 25.62
CA ALA A 159 24.70 -15.07 26.90
C ALA A 159 23.50 -15.46 27.79
N LEU A 160 22.55 -14.54 27.99
CA LEU A 160 21.33 -14.79 28.78
C LEU A 160 20.44 -15.86 28.13
N SER A 161 20.42 -15.95 26.79
CA SER A 161 19.68 -17.01 26.11
C SER A 161 20.30 -18.39 26.34
N MET A 162 21.63 -18.49 26.36
CA MET A 162 22.33 -19.75 26.69
C MET A 162 22.11 -20.13 28.16
N LEU A 163 22.17 -19.13 29.05
CA LEU A 163 21.93 -19.30 30.49
C LEU A 163 20.52 -19.81 30.80
N THR A 164 19.49 -19.25 30.16
CA THR A 164 18.11 -19.69 30.38
C THR A 164 17.88 -21.13 29.91
N VAL A 165 18.55 -21.56 28.83
CA VAL A 165 18.52 -22.96 28.38
C VAL A 165 19.22 -23.89 29.39
N ASP A 166 20.40 -23.53 29.90
CA ASP A 166 21.11 -24.33 30.92
C ASP A 166 20.29 -24.47 32.21
N LEU A 167 19.70 -23.38 32.70
CA LEU A 167 18.84 -23.40 33.89
C LEU A 167 17.60 -24.29 33.69
N GLN A 168 16.94 -24.22 32.53
CA GLN A 168 15.82 -25.09 32.20
C GLN A 168 16.23 -26.57 32.16
N GLN A 169 17.41 -26.87 31.63
CA GLN A 169 17.94 -28.23 31.61
C GLN A 169 18.24 -28.73 33.03
N ARG A 170 18.87 -27.93 33.89
CA ARG A 170 19.11 -28.29 35.31
C ARG A 170 17.82 -28.49 36.09
N MET A 171 16.83 -27.61 35.90
CA MET A 171 15.51 -27.77 36.50
C MET A 171 14.84 -29.08 36.08
N SER A 172 14.97 -29.48 34.82
CA SER A 172 14.41 -30.75 34.33
C SER A 172 15.08 -31.97 34.97
N GLY A 173 16.39 -31.90 35.23
CA GLY A 173 17.15 -32.95 35.92
C GLY A 173 16.85 -33.06 37.41
N LEU A 174 16.66 -31.93 38.11
CA LEU A 174 16.33 -31.96 39.55
C LEU A 174 14.87 -32.36 39.82
N LYS A 175 13.96 -32.16 38.85
CA LYS A 175 12.55 -32.54 38.98
C LYS A 175 12.34 -34.05 39.12
N SER A 176 13.30 -34.88 38.71
CA SER A 176 13.23 -36.33 38.92
C SER A 176 13.59 -36.78 40.34
N ASP A 177 14.23 -35.94 41.16
CA ASP A 177 14.65 -36.28 42.52
C ASP A 177 13.72 -35.66 43.59
N GLN A 178 13.16 -36.49 44.48
CA GLN A 178 12.13 -36.09 45.47
C GLN A 178 12.68 -35.71 46.87
N GLY A 179 13.89 -35.17 46.98
CA GLY A 179 14.49 -34.74 48.25
C GLY A 179 14.00 -33.38 48.75
N GLN A 180 14.07 -33.12 50.07
CA GLN A 180 13.82 -31.77 50.61
C GLN A 180 14.89 -30.75 50.18
N GLU A 181 16.15 -31.19 50.06
CA GLU A 181 17.25 -30.36 49.52
C GLU A 181 17.02 -30.00 48.06
N THR A 182 16.51 -30.94 47.24
CA THR A 182 16.20 -30.69 45.83
C THR A 182 15.04 -29.71 45.64
N GLN A 183 14.08 -29.66 46.58
CA GLN A 183 13.02 -28.65 46.57
C GLN A 183 13.55 -27.22 46.81
N GLN A 184 14.51 -27.06 47.73
CA GLN A 184 15.14 -25.76 47.99
C GLN A 184 15.99 -25.31 46.79
N GLU A 185 16.74 -26.23 46.18
CA GLU A 185 17.53 -25.95 44.99
C GLU A 185 16.64 -25.61 43.78
N LEU A 186 15.52 -26.31 43.60
CA LEU A 186 14.54 -26.02 42.56
C LEU A 186 13.91 -24.63 42.73
N ALA A 187 13.60 -24.22 43.97
CA ALA A 187 13.12 -22.87 44.25
C ALA A 187 14.17 -21.81 43.87
N ARG A 188 15.46 -22.05 44.20
CA ARG A 188 16.57 -21.16 43.80
C ARG A 188 16.70 -21.07 42.28
N LEU A 189 16.71 -22.18 41.57
CA LEU A 189 16.82 -22.20 40.10
C LEU A 189 15.62 -21.53 39.42
N THR A 190 14.41 -21.71 39.97
CA THR A 190 13.20 -21.08 39.43
C THR A 190 13.29 -19.56 39.54
N TYR A 191 13.73 -19.05 40.69
CA TYR A 191 13.99 -17.63 40.89
C TYR A 191 15.06 -17.11 39.92
N GLN A 192 16.19 -17.81 39.79
CA GLN A 192 17.27 -17.46 38.86
C GLN A 192 16.81 -17.43 37.40
N LEU A 193 15.94 -18.36 36.99
CA LEU A 193 15.37 -18.38 35.64
C LEU A 193 14.46 -17.18 35.39
N GLU A 194 13.59 -16.82 36.35
CA GLU A 194 12.70 -15.67 36.25
C GLU A 194 13.51 -14.37 36.10
N THR A 195 14.55 -14.18 36.92
CA THR A 195 15.46 -13.03 36.82
C THR A 195 16.17 -12.99 35.47
N ALA A 196 16.75 -14.11 35.00
CA ALA A 196 17.43 -14.17 33.72
C ALA A 196 16.48 -13.88 32.53
N GLN A 197 15.21 -14.30 32.60
CA GLN A 197 14.20 -13.99 31.58
C GLN A 197 13.82 -12.50 31.57
N GLN A 198 13.68 -11.90 32.74
CA GLN A 198 13.43 -10.47 32.89
C GLN A 198 14.58 -9.65 32.29
N ASP A 199 15.82 -10.00 32.61
CA ASP A 199 17.01 -9.30 32.12
C ASP A 199 17.23 -9.50 30.62
N LEU A 200 16.89 -10.68 30.10
CA LEU A 200 16.87 -10.92 28.65
C LEU A 200 15.83 -10.02 27.95
N GLY A 201 14.68 -9.80 28.57
CA GLY A 201 13.69 -8.82 28.12
C GLY A 201 14.25 -7.39 28.08
N ARG A 202 14.94 -6.97 29.15
CA ARG A 202 15.61 -5.66 29.24
C ARG A 202 16.71 -5.50 28.19
N ALA A 203 17.56 -6.51 28.01
CA ALA A 203 18.65 -6.49 27.04
C ALA A 203 18.13 -6.39 25.59
N ARG A 204 17.00 -7.06 25.28
CA ARG A 204 16.34 -6.92 23.96
C ARG A 204 15.78 -5.50 23.74
N ALA A 205 15.11 -4.94 24.75
CA ALA A 205 14.60 -3.56 24.68
C ALA A 205 15.74 -2.56 24.50
N SER A 206 16.83 -2.71 25.26
CA SER A 206 18.07 -1.93 25.14
C SER A 206 18.65 -1.98 23.72
N ARG A 207 18.73 -3.17 23.12
CA ARG A 207 19.19 -3.34 21.72
C ARG A 207 18.29 -2.62 20.73
N GLU A 208 16.98 -2.76 20.87
CA GLU A 208 16.01 -2.09 19.98
C GLU A 208 16.09 -0.56 20.10
N GLU A 209 16.26 -0.03 21.30
CA GLU A 209 16.46 1.40 21.53
C GLU A 209 17.77 1.90 20.90
N ALA A 210 18.88 1.19 21.09
CA ALA A 210 20.16 1.51 20.48
C ALA A 210 20.07 1.51 18.94
N GLU A 211 19.36 0.55 18.35
CA GLU A 211 19.10 0.51 16.90
C GLU A 211 18.25 1.69 16.43
N GLN A 212 17.22 2.07 17.17
CA GLN A 212 16.39 3.22 16.84
C GLN A 212 17.19 4.53 16.89
N LEU A 213 18.01 4.71 17.94
CA LEU A 213 18.89 5.88 18.07
C LEU A 213 19.91 5.92 16.94
N THR A 214 20.53 4.79 16.60
CA THR A 214 21.47 4.67 15.47
C THR A 214 20.80 5.08 14.15
N ARG A 215 19.56 4.63 13.89
CA ARG A 215 18.82 5.01 12.68
C ARG A 215 18.50 6.50 12.64
N ARG A 216 18.11 7.09 13.77
CA ARG A 216 17.83 8.54 13.85
C ARG A 216 19.09 9.37 13.65
N LEU A 217 20.19 8.97 14.31
CA LEU A 217 21.48 9.66 14.21
C LEU A 217 22.04 9.56 12.78
N ARG A 218 21.94 8.40 12.12
CA ARG A 218 22.30 8.27 10.69
C ARG A 218 21.49 9.19 9.80
N ARG A 219 20.17 9.25 9.97
CA ARG A 219 19.33 10.18 9.21
C ARG A 219 19.75 11.64 9.43
N ARG A 220 20.12 12.00 10.66
CA ARG A 220 20.62 13.34 10.98
C ARG A 220 21.99 13.61 10.34
N SER A 221 22.88 12.63 10.32
CA SER A 221 24.15 12.67 9.61
C SER A 221 23.93 12.89 8.11
N ASP A 222 23.01 12.14 7.49
CA ASP A 222 22.67 12.30 6.07
C ASP A 222 22.14 13.72 5.76
N GLU A 223 21.32 14.28 6.65
CA GLU A 223 20.83 15.66 6.55
C GLU A 223 21.97 16.69 6.65
N LEU A 224 22.93 16.49 7.57
CA LEU A 224 24.11 17.34 7.72
C LEU A 224 25.06 17.22 6.52
N GLU A 225 25.25 16.01 5.99
CA GLU A 225 25.98 15.76 4.75
C GLU A 225 25.35 16.48 3.57
N GLU A 226 24.02 16.44 3.45
CA GLU A 226 23.30 17.16 2.40
C GLU A 226 23.44 18.68 2.56
N GLN A 227 23.37 19.20 3.79
CA GLN A 227 23.63 20.61 4.09
C GLN A 227 25.06 21.00 3.70
N LEU A 228 26.06 20.19 4.07
CA LEU A 228 27.45 20.39 3.67
C LEU A 228 27.64 20.31 2.15
N ALA A 229 26.98 19.38 1.47
CA ALA A 229 27.03 19.26 0.02
C ALA A 229 26.44 20.51 -0.66
N ARG A 230 25.32 21.05 -0.13
CA ARG A 230 24.73 22.31 -0.59
C ARG A 230 25.66 23.50 -0.35
N LEU A 231 26.28 23.61 0.84
CA LEU A 231 27.25 24.66 1.17
C LEU A 231 28.53 24.58 0.31
N ARG A 232 29.02 23.37 0.04
CA ARG A 232 30.16 23.11 -0.87
C ARG A 232 29.81 23.37 -2.34
N ALA A 233 28.57 23.14 -2.76
CA ALA A 233 28.14 23.49 -4.10
C ALA A 233 28.11 25.02 -4.33
N THR A 234 27.92 25.79 -3.26
CA THR A 234 27.97 27.26 -3.28
C THR A 234 29.37 27.86 -3.06
N ALA A 235 30.31 27.11 -2.49
CA ALA A 235 31.66 27.56 -2.19
C ALA A 235 32.71 26.66 -2.86
N ALA A 236 33.36 27.15 -3.91
CA ALA A 236 34.46 26.42 -4.55
C ALA A 236 35.72 26.47 -3.66
N ALA A 237 36.13 25.32 -3.06
CA ALA A 237 37.52 24.85 -2.85
C ALA A 237 37.56 23.52 -2.02
N PRO A 238 38.73 22.96 -1.60
CA PRO A 238 39.23 21.63 -1.95
C PRO A 238 39.13 20.56 -0.82
N ARG A 239 39.53 19.32 -1.16
CA ARG A 239 39.41 18.07 -0.38
C ARG A 239 40.54 17.83 0.64
N SER A 240 40.21 17.17 1.75
CA SER A 240 41.12 16.50 2.69
C SER A 240 40.57 15.12 3.13
N ASP A 241 41.46 14.14 3.28
CA ASP A 241 41.22 12.70 3.57
C ASP A 241 41.07 12.38 5.08
N PRO A 242 40.38 11.28 5.48
CA PRO A 242 40.21 10.88 6.87
C PRO A 242 41.13 9.71 7.30
N THR A 243 41.52 9.70 8.58
CA THR A 243 42.33 8.66 9.24
C THR A 243 41.53 7.79 10.22
N LEU A 244 41.76 6.48 10.10
CA LEU A 244 41.69 5.32 11.02
C LEU A 244 41.06 5.42 12.43
N LEU A 245 40.18 4.44 12.73
CA LEU A 245 39.56 4.11 14.02
C LEU A 245 40.37 3.08 14.86
N PRO A 246 40.23 3.06 16.21
CA PRO A 246 40.93 2.16 17.13
C PRO A 246 40.19 0.84 17.46
N PRO A 247 40.87 -0.16 18.08
CA PRO A 247 40.33 -1.49 18.37
C PRO A 247 39.60 -1.63 19.73
N MET A 248 38.78 -2.68 19.81
CA MET A 248 37.85 -3.05 20.89
C MET A 248 38.52 -3.47 22.22
N PRO A 249 37.92 -3.16 23.40
CA PRO A 249 38.49 -3.48 24.72
C PRO A 249 38.32 -4.96 25.15
N ALA A 250 39.31 -5.46 25.90
CA ALA A 250 39.53 -6.88 26.25
C ALA A 250 38.74 -7.36 27.49
N ASP A 251 38.04 -6.46 28.17
CA ASP A 251 37.52 -6.67 29.53
C ASP A 251 36.23 -7.52 29.55
N LEU A 252 35.63 -7.78 28.38
CA LEU A 252 34.41 -8.59 28.23
C LEU A 252 34.65 -10.11 28.15
N GLN A 253 35.90 -10.56 27.99
CA GLN A 253 36.21 -11.99 27.91
C GLN A 253 36.44 -12.64 29.28
N GLU A 254 36.84 -11.87 30.29
CA GLU A 254 37.32 -12.43 31.56
C GLU A 254 36.18 -12.71 32.56
N ALA A 255 35.03 -12.03 32.42
CA ALA A 255 33.83 -12.27 33.23
C ALA A 255 33.08 -13.56 32.86
N PHE A 256 33.39 -14.19 31.72
CA PHE A 256 32.63 -15.34 31.21
C PHE A 256 33.04 -16.69 31.82
N PHE A 257 34.10 -16.74 32.65
CA PHE A 257 34.73 -18.01 33.07
C PHE A 257 34.73 -18.32 34.58
N ARG A 258 34.13 -17.48 35.44
CA ARG A 258 34.03 -17.79 36.88
C ARG A 258 32.59 -18.13 37.26
N ALA A 259 32.43 -19.31 37.87
CA ALA A 259 31.17 -19.95 38.18
C ALA A 259 30.44 -19.31 39.39
N ASP A 260 30.14 -18.01 39.30
CA ASP A 260 29.27 -17.33 40.25
C ASP A 260 28.15 -16.61 39.50
N PHE A 261 26.95 -17.18 39.59
CA PHE A 261 25.76 -16.71 38.91
C PHE A 261 25.32 -15.33 39.39
N ASP A 262 25.47 -15.07 40.69
CA ASP A 262 25.04 -13.81 41.30
C ASP A 262 25.98 -12.68 40.83
N GLN A 263 27.29 -12.96 40.74
CA GLN A 263 28.27 -12.05 40.15
C GLN A 263 28.00 -11.76 38.65
N MET A 264 27.55 -12.76 37.90
CA MET A 264 27.18 -12.58 36.48
C MET A 264 25.99 -11.63 36.34
N LEU A 265 24.93 -11.81 37.14
CA LEU A 265 23.77 -10.93 37.10
C LEU A 265 24.10 -9.50 37.51
N ASP A 266 24.91 -9.32 38.56
CA ASP A 266 25.38 -7.99 38.98
C ASP A 266 26.17 -7.29 37.85
N THR A 267 27.02 -8.05 37.14
CA THR A 267 27.76 -7.55 35.98
C THR A 267 26.82 -7.15 34.84
N VAL A 268 25.79 -7.97 34.56
CA VAL A 268 24.78 -7.68 33.54
C VAL A 268 23.98 -6.43 33.89
N HIS A 269 23.56 -6.25 35.15
CA HIS A 269 22.86 -5.05 35.60
C HIS A 269 23.72 -3.80 35.46
N GLY A 270 24.97 -3.85 35.92
CA GLY A 270 25.92 -2.74 35.75
C GLY A 270 26.07 -2.31 34.31
N PHE A 271 26.19 -3.27 33.38
CA PHE A 271 26.27 -2.96 31.95
C PHE A 271 24.97 -2.42 31.36
N LEU A 272 23.81 -2.95 31.76
CA LEU A 272 22.52 -2.46 31.27
C LEU A 272 22.27 -1.02 31.71
N ASP A 273 22.67 -0.68 32.94
CA ASP A 273 22.56 0.65 33.51
C ASP A 273 23.55 1.64 32.86
N GLU A 274 24.81 1.23 32.64
CA GLU A 274 25.80 2.05 31.92
C GLU A 274 25.37 2.32 30.47
N GLY A 275 24.89 1.28 29.77
CA GLY A 275 24.36 1.43 28.42
C GLY A 275 23.11 2.32 28.39
N GLN A 276 22.27 2.29 29.42
CA GLN A 276 21.11 3.17 29.53
C GLN A 276 21.53 4.63 29.75
N ALA A 277 22.51 4.89 30.62
CA ALA A 277 23.07 6.22 30.83
C ALA A 277 23.66 6.79 29.53
N LEU A 278 24.40 5.99 28.75
CA LEU A 278 24.93 6.42 27.44
C LEU A 278 23.81 6.73 26.45
N ARG A 279 22.76 5.90 26.39
CA ARG A 279 21.60 6.15 25.51
C ARG A 279 20.84 7.41 25.90
N ASP A 280 20.73 7.70 27.18
CA ASP A 280 20.10 8.92 27.69
C ASP A 280 20.97 10.15 27.39
N GLU A 281 22.30 10.08 27.58
CA GLU A 281 23.25 11.14 27.20
C GLU A 281 23.15 11.47 25.70
N VAL A 282 23.23 10.47 24.82
CA VAL A 282 23.13 10.68 23.36
C VAL A 282 21.74 11.21 22.97
N ARG A 283 20.69 10.76 23.68
CA ARG A 283 19.31 11.22 23.44
C ARG A 283 19.15 12.69 23.81
N ASP A 284 19.74 13.13 24.91
CA ASP A 284 19.67 14.51 25.38
C ASP A 284 20.59 15.46 24.58
N GLU A 285 21.80 15.02 24.26
CA GLU A 285 22.78 15.79 23.46
C GLU A 285 22.26 16.10 22.05
N TRP A 286 21.57 15.15 21.42
CA TRP A 286 21.07 15.28 20.04
C TRP A 286 19.58 15.63 19.96
N ASP A 287 18.95 15.97 21.10
CA ASP A 287 17.50 16.23 21.22
C ASP A 287 16.63 15.16 20.52
N LEU A 288 17.03 13.89 20.66
CA LEU A 288 16.33 12.74 20.07
C LEU A 288 15.15 12.30 20.92
N THR A 289 14.74 13.10 21.91
CA THR A 289 13.62 12.80 22.79
C THR A 289 12.34 12.59 21.98
N PRO A 290 11.63 11.45 22.13
CA PRO A 290 10.31 11.33 21.54
C PRO A 290 9.38 12.38 22.21
N PRO A 291 8.65 13.20 21.44
CA PRO A 291 7.91 14.32 22.01
C PRO A 291 6.89 13.84 23.06
N ARG A 292 6.91 14.44 24.27
CA ARG A 292 5.95 14.14 25.36
C ARG A 292 4.50 14.46 24.94
N ARG A 293 3.58 13.52 25.22
CA ARG A 293 2.16 13.50 24.80
C ARG A 293 1.27 14.48 25.57
N THR A 294 0.30 15.16 24.91
CA THR A 294 -0.60 16.18 25.50
C THR A 294 -2.11 15.92 25.33
N ALA A 295 -2.93 16.54 26.19
CA ALA A 295 -4.37 16.30 26.45
C ALA A 295 -5.34 16.43 25.25
N THR A 296 -4.95 17.09 24.17
CA THR A 296 -5.74 17.20 22.93
C THR A 296 -5.86 15.87 22.20
N GLN A 297 -4.86 14.97 22.36
CA GLN A 297 -4.90 13.61 21.84
C GLN A 297 -6.00 12.75 22.49
N ILE A 298 -6.40 13.07 23.72
CA ILE A 298 -7.50 12.37 24.40
C ILE A 298 -8.84 12.79 23.78
N ILE A 299 -9.07 14.09 23.55
CA ILE A 299 -10.34 14.62 23.00
C ILE A 299 -10.57 14.19 21.54
N GLN A 300 -9.53 14.16 20.70
CA GLN A 300 -9.65 13.66 19.33
C GLN A 300 -9.83 12.14 19.24
N ARG A 301 -9.24 11.37 20.19
CA ARG A 301 -9.54 9.93 20.32
C ARG A 301 -11.00 9.68 20.63
N TRP A 302 -11.58 10.45 21.55
CA TRP A 302 -13.02 10.37 21.84
C TRP A 302 -13.88 10.75 20.63
N GLN A 303 -13.51 11.77 19.86
CA GLN A 303 -14.25 12.15 18.65
C GLN A 303 -14.18 11.06 17.56
N THR A 304 -13.02 10.43 17.38
CA THR A 304 -12.88 9.39 16.35
C THR A 304 -13.60 8.10 16.75
N ALA A 305 -13.53 7.74 18.03
CA ALA A 305 -14.31 6.65 18.60
C ALA A 305 -15.82 6.90 18.49
N THR A 306 -16.30 8.13 18.75
CA THR A 306 -17.73 8.46 18.62
C THR A 306 -18.19 8.49 17.17
N HIS A 307 -17.33 8.84 16.20
CA HIS A 307 -17.65 8.74 14.78
C HIS A 307 -17.79 7.29 14.31
N LEU A 308 -16.88 6.40 14.71
CA LEU A 308 -16.95 4.98 14.37
C LEU A 308 -18.15 4.31 15.04
N LEU A 309 -18.39 4.62 16.31
CA LEU A 309 -19.52 4.09 17.07
C LEU A 309 -20.85 4.59 16.50
N GLY A 310 -20.93 5.87 16.09
CA GLY A 310 -22.09 6.42 15.41
C GLY A 310 -22.39 5.74 14.07
N ARG A 311 -21.35 5.45 13.26
CA ARG A 311 -21.51 4.73 11.97
C ARG A 311 -21.95 3.29 12.17
N ALA A 312 -21.33 2.58 13.11
CA ALA A 312 -21.70 1.21 13.43
C ALA A 312 -23.15 1.12 13.93
N LEU A 313 -23.55 2.03 14.82
CA LEU A 313 -24.92 2.12 15.34
C LEU A 313 -25.91 2.47 14.24
N GLY A 314 -25.58 3.41 13.35
CA GLY A 314 -26.41 3.75 12.20
C GLY A 314 -26.62 2.56 11.26
N CYS A 315 -25.58 1.76 11.00
CA CYS A 315 -25.67 0.59 10.15
C CYS A 315 -26.53 -0.51 10.79
N LEU A 316 -26.41 -0.70 12.11
CA LEU A 316 -27.27 -1.62 12.87
C LEU A 316 -28.73 -1.19 12.83
N LEU A 317 -29.03 0.10 13.04
CA LEU A 317 -30.39 0.64 12.95
C LEU A 317 -31.00 0.45 11.56
N LEU A 318 -30.20 0.62 10.50
CA LEU A 318 -30.67 0.42 9.13
C LEU A 318 -31.02 -1.06 8.88
N MET A 319 -30.15 -1.98 9.32
CA MET A 319 -30.35 -3.43 9.18
C MET A 319 -31.58 -3.89 9.98
N THR A 320 -31.74 -3.43 11.22
CA THR A 320 -32.90 -3.80 12.06
C THR A 320 -34.20 -3.23 11.51
N ALA A 321 -34.20 -1.97 11.04
CA ALA A 321 -35.36 -1.37 10.41
C ALA A 321 -35.80 -2.14 9.16
N ALA A 322 -34.85 -2.53 8.29
CA ALA A 322 -35.16 -3.28 7.08
C ALA A 322 -35.74 -4.68 7.38
N VAL A 323 -35.17 -5.39 8.35
CA VAL A 323 -35.68 -6.68 8.83
C VAL A 323 -37.08 -6.55 9.43
N ALA A 324 -37.29 -5.55 10.29
CA ALA A 324 -38.58 -5.30 10.93
C ALA A 324 -39.65 -4.89 9.91
N LEU A 325 -39.27 -4.14 8.86
CA LEU A 325 -40.21 -3.75 7.80
C LEU A 325 -40.78 -4.99 7.10
N LEU A 326 -39.93 -5.96 6.78
CA LEU A 326 -40.34 -7.25 6.20
C LEU A 326 -41.28 -8.02 7.13
N ALA A 327 -40.92 -8.11 8.42
CA ALA A 327 -41.74 -8.80 9.40
C ALA A 327 -43.13 -8.15 9.57
N VAL A 328 -43.19 -6.82 9.60
CA VAL A 328 -44.44 -6.05 9.70
C VAL A 328 -45.30 -6.21 8.44
N THR A 329 -44.69 -6.26 7.25
CA THR A 329 -45.42 -6.50 6.01
C THR A 329 -46.01 -7.91 5.97
N ASP A 330 -45.27 -8.94 6.42
CA ASP A 330 -45.78 -10.31 6.49
C ASP A 330 -46.86 -10.48 7.57
N ALA A 331 -46.76 -9.75 8.69
CA ALA A 331 -47.74 -9.77 9.77
C ALA A 331 -49.00 -8.92 9.49
N GLY A 332 -49.05 -8.17 8.38
CA GLY A 332 -50.20 -7.34 8.03
C GLY A 332 -50.44 -6.16 8.98
N ALA A 333 -49.39 -5.59 9.58
CA ALA A 333 -49.50 -4.54 10.61
C ALA A 333 -48.98 -3.16 10.13
N PRO A 334 -49.59 -2.53 9.11
CA PRO A 334 -49.03 -1.35 8.43
C PRO A 334 -48.86 -0.11 9.33
N GLY A 335 -49.53 -0.06 10.49
CA GLY A 335 -49.40 1.04 11.45
C GLY A 335 -47.97 1.25 11.97
N TRP A 336 -47.12 0.22 11.94
CA TRP A 336 -45.72 0.31 12.36
C TRP A 336 -44.76 0.78 11.25
N ALA A 337 -45.17 0.73 9.98
CA ALA A 337 -44.34 1.14 8.85
C ALA A 337 -43.76 2.56 8.97
N PRO A 338 -44.51 3.62 9.34
CA PRO A 338 -43.94 4.97 9.46
C PRO A 338 -42.85 5.07 10.54
N LEU A 339 -43.02 4.37 11.66
CA LEU A 339 -42.02 4.32 12.74
C LEU A 339 -40.71 3.66 12.27
N LEU A 340 -40.81 2.57 11.52
CA LEU A 340 -39.65 1.86 10.98
C LEU A 340 -38.95 2.63 9.86
N VAL A 341 -39.70 3.39 9.04
CA VAL A 341 -39.10 4.31 8.05
C VAL A 341 -38.33 5.43 8.76
N LEU A 342 -38.86 6.00 9.83
CA LEU A 342 -38.13 6.98 10.65
C LEU A 342 -36.85 6.38 11.25
N LEU A 343 -36.92 5.13 11.71
CA LEU A 343 -35.75 4.40 12.21
C LEU A 343 -34.69 4.22 11.12
N ALA A 344 -35.09 3.80 9.91
CA ALA A 344 -34.19 3.66 8.77
C ALA A 344 -33.57 5.01 8.35
N VAL A 345 -34.34 6.10 8.31
CA VAL A 345 -33.83 7.44 8.02
C VAL A 345 -32.81 7.88 9.08
N SER A 346 -33.07 7.61 10.36
CA SER A 346 -32.12 7.92 11.44
C SER A 346 -30.80 7.14 11.30
N GLY A 347 -30.87 5.85 10.93
CA GLY A 347 -29.70 5.04 10.62
C GLY A 347 -28.91 5.57 9.42
N LEU A 348 -29.61 6.07 8.40
CA LEU A 348 -28.99 6.65 7.20
C LEU A 348 -28.24 7.95 7.52
N VAL A 349 -28.81 8.80 8.38
CA VAL A 349 -28.16 10.04 8.84
C VAL A 349 -26.91 9.73 9.67
N LEU A 350 -26.99 8.75 10.58
CA LEU A 350 -25.86 8.34 11.41
C LEU A 350 -24.71 7.68 10.61
N THR A 351 -25.03 6.94 9.54
CA THR A 351 -24.02 6.34 8.66
C THR A 351 -23.36 7.35 7.73
N ALA A 352 -24.11 8.37 7.27
CA ALA A 352 -23.57 9.43 6.42
C ALA A 352 -22.50 10.25 7.15
N ASP A 353 -22.87 10.85 8.28
CA ASP A 353 -21.98 11.58 9.19
C ASP A 353 -22.76 11.98 10.46
N PRO A 354 -22.50 11.40 11.63
CA PRO A 354 -23.35 11.62 12.81
C PRO A 354 -23.25 13.05 13.38
N TRP A 355 -22.12 13.74 13.17
CA TRP A 355 -21.83 15.00 13.85
C TRP A 355 -21.74 16.22 12.94
N GLU A 356 -21.46 16.06 11.65
CA GLU A 356 -21.38 17.20 10.74
C GLU A 356 -22.70 17.96 10.56
N PRO A 357 -23.86 17.32 10.33
CA PRO A 357 -25.12 18.05 10.25
C PRO A 357 -25.43 18.75 11.56
N ALA A 358 -25.16 18.12 12.71
CA ALA A 358 -25.31 18.77 14.02
C ALA A 358 -24.36 19.98 14.18
N ARG A 359 -23.08 19.85 13.79
CA ARG A 359 -22.07 20.92 13.86
C ARG A 359 -22.36 22.08 12.92
N ARG A 360 -22.95 21.81 11.74
CA ARG A 360 -23.32 22.82 10.74
C ARG A 360 -24.66 23.48 11.04
N LEU A 361 -25.62 22.71 11.55
CA LEU A 361 -26.91 23.23 11.98
C LEU A 361 -26.81 23.94 13.31
N TRP A 362 -25.82 23.64 14.17
CA TRP A 362 -25.69 24.29 15.47
C TRP A 362 -25.51 25.81 15.41
N PRO A 363 -24.64 26.38 14.55
CA PRO A 363 -24.59 27.83 14.34
C PRO A 363 -25.89 28.40 13.80
N VAL A 364 -26.60 27.67 12.93
CA VAL A 364 -27.87 28.11 12.31
C VAL A 364 -29.01 28.08 13.34
N LEU A 365 -29.07 27.03 14.14
CA LEU A 365 -30.01 26.86 15.23
C LEU A 365 -29.74 27.89 16.32
N ARG A 366 -28.47 28.12 16.66
CA ARG A 366 -28.04 29.15 17.61
C ARG A 366 -28.36 30.54 17.10
N SER A 367 -28.11 30.83 15.82
CA SER A 367 -28.43 32.13 15.22
C SER A 367 -29.95 32.35 15.15
N PHE A 368 -30.72 31.29 14.86
CA PHE A 368 -32.19 31.34 14.90
C PHE A 368 -32.73 31.56 16.32
N LEU A 369 -32.20 30.83 17.30
CA LEU A 369 -32.54 30.97 18.72
C LEU A 369 -32.16 32.34 19.29
N ARG A 370 -31.04 32.91 18.85
CA ARG A 370 -30.53 34.22 19.31
C ARG A 370 -30.93 35.40 18.42
N ARG A 371 -31.63 35.16 17.30
CA ARG A 371 -31.97 36.14 16.26
C ARG A 371 -30.75 36.93 15.75
N GLU A 372 -29.59 36.28 15.66
CA GLU A 372 -28.35 36.86 15.14
C GLU A 372 -28.21 36.57 13.62
N PRO A 373 -27.62 37.47 12.80
CA PRO A 373 -27.37 37.20 11.39
C PRO A 373 -26.28 36.13 11.20
N LEU A 374 -26.46 35.26 10.20
CA LEU A 374 -25.55 34.15 9.88
C LEU A 374 -24.19 34.67 9.39
N ALA A 375 -23.15 34.53 10.22
CA ALA A 375 -21.80 35.06 9.95
C ALA A 375 -20.93 34.20 9.00
N ARG A 376 -21.38 33.02 8.55
CA ARG A 376 -20.56 32.11 7.71
C ARG A 376 -21.34 31.45 6.57
N GLN A 377 -20.71 31.45 5.40
CA GLN A 377 -21.13 30.67 4.23
C GLN A 377 -21.01 29.16 4.49
N ILE A 378 -21.99 28.40 4.03
CA ILE A 378 -21.97 26.94 4.11
C ILE A 378 -21.31 26.42 2.83
N ARG A 379 -20.07 25.93 2.94
CA ARG A 379 -19.35 25.31 1.81
C ARG A 379 -19.59 23.81 1.78
N PHE A 380 -19.89 23.29 0.60
CA PHE A 380 -19.97 21.86 0.34
C PHE A 380 -18.86 21.49 -0.64
N SER A 381 -18.02 20.53 -0.26
CA SER A 381 -17.12 19.87 -1.22
C SER A 381 -17.89 18.71 -1.86
N ALA A 382 -17.87 18.66 -3.19
CA ALA A 382 -18.50 17.59 -3.96
C ALA A 382 -17.88 16.22 -3.61
N GLN A 383 -16.58 16.20 -3.29
CA GLN A 383 -15.89 15.00 -2.87
C GLN A 383 -16.47 14.44 -1.56
N ASN A 384 -16.66 15.30 -0.54
CA ASN A 384 -17.24 14.89 0.73
C ASN A 384 -18.69 14.41 0.58
N LEU A 385 -19.47 15.01 -0.33
CA LEU A 385 -20.81 14.55 -0.65
C LEU A 385 -20.78 13.18 -1.33
N SER A 386 -19.84 12.94 -2.24
CA SER A 386 -19.69 11.65 -2.93
C SER A 386 -19.33 10.51 -1.97
N ASP A 387 -18.41 10.76 -1.03
CA ASP A 387 -18.01 9.76 -0.03
C ASP A 387 -19.17 9.41 0.90
N ARG A 388 -19.99 10.40 1.27
CA ARG A 388 -21.23 10.18 2.04
C ARG A 388 -22.24 9.38 1.26
N LEU A 389 -22.43 9.71 -0.01
CA LEU A 389 -23.40 9.04 -0.87
C LEU A 389 -23.00 7.57 -1.06
N VAL A 390 -21.71 7.29 -1.30
CA VAL A 390 -21.18 5.92 -1.34
C VAL A 390 -21.43 5.19 -0.02
N ARG A 391 -21.15 5.81 1.13
CA ARG A 391 -21.40 5.20 2.45
C ARG A 391 -22.87 4.87 2.66
N CYS A 392 -23.77 5.81 2.38
CA CYS A 392 -25.22 5.59 2.45
C CYS A 392 -25.67 4.44 1.54
N LEU A 393 -25.19 4.40 0.29
CA LEU A 393 -25.51 3.33 -0.65
C LEU A 393 -25.01 1.97 -0.16
N THR A 394 -23.80 1.91 0.39
CA THR A 394 -23.26 0.66 0.94
C THR A 394 -23.99 0.23 2.22
N ALA A 395 -24.51 1.17 3.02
CA ALA A 395 -25.29 0.87 4.22
C ALA A 395 -26.69 0.34 3.84
N LEU A 396 -27.33 0.96 2.84
CA LEU A 396 -28.56 0.47 2.25
C LEU A 396 -28.39 -0.92 1.65
N ALA A 397 -27.28 -1.18 0.96
CA ALA A 397 -26.96 -2.49 0.42
C ALA A 397 -26.75 -3.53 1.55
N ALA A 398 -26.07 -3.17 2.63
CA ALA A 398 -25.91 -4.05 3.80
C ALA A 398 -27.26 -4.37 4.46
N ALA A 399 -28.15 -3.37 4.62
CA ALA A 399 -29.49 -3.56 5.15
C ALA A 399 -30.37 -4.44 4.26
N ALA A 400 -30.34 -4.20 2.94
CA ALA A 400 -31.05 -5.05 1.99
C ALA A 400 -30.54 -6.50 2.02
N ALA A 401 -29.22 -6.69 2.09
CA ALA A 401 -28.61 -8.02 2.17
C ALA A 401 -28.99 -8.74 3.48
N ALA A 402 -28.99 -8.03 4.62
CA ALA A 402 -29.42 -8.58 5.91
C ALA A 402 -30.91 -8.98 5.90
N ALA A 403 -31.77 -8.07 5.43
CA ALA A 403 -33.21 -8.30 5.28
C ALA A 403 -33.50 -9.49 4.36
N PHE A 404 -32.81 -9.55 3.21
CA PHE A 404 -32.91 -10.66 2.25
C PHE A 404 -32.40 -11.98 2.83
N SER A 405 -31.30 -11.95 3.59
CA SER A 405 -30.75 -13.15 4.26
C SER A 405 -31.73 -13.76 5.26
N LEU A 406 -32.44 -12.92 6.02
CA LEU A 406 -33.43 -13.40 6.98
C LEU A 406 -34.68 -13.90 6.26
N PHE A 407 -35.17 -13.17 5.26
CA PHE A 407 -36.32 -13.58 4.47
C PHE A 407 -36.10 -14.95 3.82
N THR A 408 -34.95 -15.13 3.17
CA THR A 408 -34.57 -16.41 2.55
C THR A 408 -34.34 -17.51 3.58
N ALA A 409 -33.78 -17.19 4.76
CA ALA A 409 -33.63 -18.15 5.84
C ALA A 409 -34.96 -18.67 6.38
N VAL A 410 -35.92 -17.78 6.62
CA VAL A 410 -37.25 -18.12 7.13
C VAL A 410 -38.05 -18.89 6.10
N ARG A 411 -38.01 -18.46 4.84
CA ARG A 411 -38.81 -19.08 3.78
C ARG A 411 -38.19 -20.39 3.30
N TRP A 412 -36.87 -20.46 3.09
CA TRP A 412 -36.21 -21.50 2.29
C TRP A 412 -35.07 -22.24 3.01
N GLY A 413 -34.83 -21.94 4.29
CA GLY A 413 -33.90 -22.67 5.14
C GLY A 413 -32.68 -21.87 5.59
N SER A 414 -32.18 -22.19 6.79
CA SER A 414 -31.15 -21.44 7.50
C SER A 414 -29.78 -21.36 6.79
N TRP A 415 -29.50 -22.24 5.82
CA TRP A 415 -28.23 -22.25 5.09
C TRP A 415 -28.00 -20.96 4.28
N TRP A 416 -29.05 -20.24 3.90
CA TRP A 416 -28.94 -18.92 3.27
C TRP A 416 -28.27 -17.87 4.16
N LEU A 417 -28.34 -18.02 5.49
CA LEU A 417 -27.58 -17.16 6.41
C LEU A 417 -26.07 -17.33 6.20
N LEU A 418 -25.60 -18.57 5.98
CA LEU A 418 -24.17 -18.83 5.77
C LEU A 418 -23.65 -18.18 4.48
N ALA A 419 -24.50 -18.07 3.44
CA ALA A 419 -24.13 -17.49 2.16
C ALA A 419 -24.20 -15.95 2.16
N LEU A 420 -25.25 -15.37 2.75
CA LEU A 420 -25.57 -13.94 2.60
C LEU A 420 -25.11 -13.08 3.78
N LEU A 421 -25.00 -13.64 4.99
CA LEU A 421 -24.54 -12.90 6.16
C LEU A 421 -23.10 -12.37 6.02
N PRO A 422 -22.13 -13.13 5.43
CA PRO A 422 -20.79 -12.60 5.18
C PRO A 422 -20.79 -11.41 4.21
N VAL A 423 -21.69 -11.42 3.22
CA VAL A 423 -21.84 -10.31 2.26
C VAL A 423 -22.40 -9.06 2.96
N ALA A 424 -23.44 -9.23 3.79
CA ALA A 424 -23.97 -8.13 4.60
C ALA A 424 -22.92 -7.58 5.57
N ALA A 425 -22.14 -8.46 6.23
CA ALA A 425 -21.06 -8.08 7.13
C ALA A 425 -19.91 -7.36 6.41
N ALA A 426 -19.52 -7.80 5.21
CA ALA A 426 -18.48 -7.14 4.42
C ALA A 426 -18.93 -5.74 3.95
N LEU A 427 -20.18 -5.59 3.53
CA LEU A 427 -20.75 -4.28 3.19
C LEU A 427 -20.83 -3.36 4.42
N ALA A 428 -21.23 -3.89 5.58
CA ALA A 428 -21.24 -3.14 6.84
C ALA A 428 -19.82 -2.77 7.32
N ALA A 429 -18.84 -3.66 7.17
CA ALA A 429 -17.44 -3.34 7.48
C ALA A 429 -16.92 -2.24 6.54
N TYR A 430 -17.28 -2.31 5.25
CA TYR A 430 -16.92 -1.28 4.27
C TYR A 430 -17.60 0.07 4.56
N THR A 431 -18.83 0.10 5.07
CA THR A 431 -19.51 1.36 5.45
C THR A 431 -18.86 2.02 6.66
N VAL A 432 -18.47 1.21 7.64
CA VAL A 432 -17.86 1.68 8.90
C VAL A 432 -16.42 2.14 8.67
N VAL A 433 -15.62 1.32 7.98
CA VAL A 433 -14.16 1.54 7.83
C VAL A 433 -13.83 2.33 6.56
N GLY A 434 -14.54 2.12 5.46
CA GLY A 434 -14.36 2.83 4.20
C GLY A 434 -13.00 2.62 3.50
N LYS A 435 -12.88 3.14 2.27
CA LYS A 435 -11.62 3.18 1.50
C LYS A 435 -10.82 4.45 1.83
N ASP A 436 -10.74 4.81 3.11
CA ASP A 436 -10.17 6.08 3.54
C ASP A 436 -8.64 5.96 3.56
N ARG A 437 -8.00 6.02 2.38
CA ARG A 437 -6.54 6.00 2.20
C ARG A 437 -5.82 7.14 2.93
N ARG A 438 -6.59 8.12 3.42
CA ARG A 438 -6.12 9.23 4.25
C ARG A 438 -5.94 8.83 5.72
N VAL A 439 -6.61 7.79 6.21
CA VAL A 439 -6.53 7.38 7.62
C VAL A 439 -5.17 6.81 8.00
N LEU A 440 -4.33 6.40 7.03
CA LEU A 440 -2.99 5.86 7.30
C LEU A 440 -1.88 6.93 7.27
N PRO A 441 -1.83 7.86 6.30
CA PRO A 441 -0.84 8.94 6.25
C PRO A 441 -1.30 10.22 6.97
N MET A 442 -2.60 10.54 7.07
CA MET A 442 -3.06 11.60 8.00
C MET A 442 -2.84 11.19 9.45
N LEU A 443 -2.78 9.88 9.75
CA LEU A 443 -2.29 9.39 11.05
C LEU A 443 -0.85 9.81 11.30
N GLN A 444 -0.03 9.98 10.26
CA GLN A 444 1.41 10.23 10.36
C GLN A 444 1.74 11.72 10.22
N ASP A 445 1.06 12.45 9.33
CA ASP A 445 1.25 13.89 9.10
C ASP A 445 0.47 14.78 10.08
N ALA A 446 -0.71 14.34 10.56
CA ALA A 446 -1.43 15.09 11.59
C ALA A 446 -0.76 14.98 12.97
N ILE A 447 0.14 13.98 13.15
CA ILE A 447 1.07 13.90 14.29
C ILE A 447 2.14 15.01 14.18
N GLY A 448 2.54 15.42 12.98
CA GLY A 448 3.61 16.40 12.75
C GLY A 448 3.15 17.86 12.75
N SER A 449 1.99 18.19 12.17
CA SER A 449 1.64 19.60 11.88
C SER A 449 0.78 20.31 12.94
N LEU A 450 0.11 19.58 13.84
CA LEU A 450 -0.75 20.21 14.86
C LEU A 450 0.04 20.82 16.04
N ALA A 451 1.33 20.48 16.17
CA ALA A 451 2.24 21.04 17.18
C ALA A 451 2.79 22.43 16.79
N ALA A 452 2.83 22.76 15.49
CA ALA A 452 3.34 24.04 15.01
C ALA A 452 2.30 25.19 15.12
N ASP A 453 1.02 24.91 14.88
CA ASP A 453 0.00 25.96 14.75
C ASP A 453 -0.60 26.44 16.08
N LEU A 454 -0.43 25.70 17.18
CA LEU A 454 -0.95 26.09 18.50
C LEU A 454 -0.05 27.10 19.25
N LYS A 455 1.06 27.53 18.65
CA LYS A 455 1.98 28.54 19.22
C LYS A 455 1.96 29.91 18.53
N ALA A 456 1.18 30.13 17.47
CA ALA A 456 1.14 31.44 16.81
C ALA A 456 0.09 32.39 17.44
N PRO A 457 0.45 33.62 17.88
CA PRO A 457 -0.51 34.62 18.33
C PRO A 457 -1.41 35.07 17.17
N ARG A 458 -2.72 35.18 17.41
CA ARG A 458 -3.69 35.61 16.40
C ARG A 458 -3.54 37.10 16.05
N PRO A 459 -3.35 37.46 14.77
CA PRO A 459 -3.51 38.84 14.31
C PRO A 459 -5.00 39.21 14.23
N GLN A 460 -5.36 40.38 14.75
CA GLN A 460 -6.64 41.03 14.48
C GLN A 460 -6.59 41.65 13.08
N GLN A 461 -7.60 41.39 12.23
CA GLN A 461 -7.87 42.30 11.12
C GLN A 461 -9.38 42.39 10.79
N PRO A 462 -9.83 43.60 10.39
CA PRO A 462 -11.23 43.98 10.35
C PRO A 462 -11.88 43.81 8.97
N GLY A 463 -13.21 43.76 9.01
CA GLY A 463 -14.14 44.25 7.98
C GLY A 463 -13.96 43.75 6.55
N ALA A 464 -14.75 42.76 6.13
CA ALA A 464 -14.99 42.51 4.71
C ALA A 464 -16.45 42.17 4.40
N THR A 465 -16.88 42.77 3.29
CA THR A 465 -18.19 42.90 2.67
C THR A 465 -18.86 41.58 2.25
N PRO A 466 -20.19 41.58 1.99
CA PRO A 466 -20.99 40.37 1.80
C PRO A 466 -20.60 39.59 0.54
N ARG A 467 -20.51 38.25 0.71
CA ARG A 467 -20.15 37.27 -0.32
C ARG A 467 -21.19 36.13 -0.36
N PRO A 468 -21.38 35.44 -1.50
CA PRO A 468 -22.48 34.51 -1.76
C PRO A 468 -22.58 33.29 -0.81
N LEU A 469 -23.81 32.94 -0.40
CA LEU A 469 -24.11 32.03 0.73
C LEU A 469 -23.60 30.58 0.59
N VAL A 470 -23.46 30.07 -0.63
CA VAL A 470 -23.07 28.68 -0.94
C VAL A 470 -22.09 28.66 -2.11
N VAL A 471 -20.95 27.99 -1.95
CA VAL A 471 -19.92 27.82 -2.99
C VAL A 471 -19.48 26.36 -3.02
N LEU A 472 -19.61 25.69 -4.18
CA LEU A 472 -19.00 24.39 -4.44
C LEU A 472 -17.50 24.58 -4.69
N THR A 473 -16.68 23.76 -4.03
CA THR A 473 -15.22 23.99 -3.97
C THR A 473 -14.42 23.27 -5.07
N ASP A 474 -14.98 22.22 -5.69
CA ASP A 474 -14.25 21.34 -6.63
C ASP A 474 -15.10 20.94 -7.86
N PRO A 475 -15.39 21.84 -8.80
CA PRO A 475 -16.16 21.51 -10.01
C PRO A 475 -15.41 20.52 -10.94
N ASP A 476 -14.10 20.67 -11.07
CA ASP A 476 -13.27 19.86 -11.98
C ASP A 476 -13.29 18.36 -11.65
N TRP A 477 -13.47 18.01 -10.38
CA TRP A 477 -13.59 16.61 -9.95
C TRP A 477 -14.89 15.97 -10.46
N LEU A 478 -16.00 16.71 -10.44
CA LEU A 478 -17.29 16.24 -10.96
C LEU A 478 -17.23 16.05 -12.47
N ASP A 479 -16.59 16.98 -13.19
CA ASP A 479 -16.45 16.91 -14.64
C ASP A 479 -15.57 15.73 -15.06
N ALA A 480 -14.48 15.47 -14.33
CA ALA A 480 -13.64 14.28 -14.57
C ALA A 480 -14.41 12.97 -14.35
N ARG A 481 -15.24 12.86 -13.31
CA ARG A 481 -16.05 11.65 -13.07
C ARG A 481 -17.16 11.48 -14.09
N ARG A 482 -17.77 12.58 -14.54
CA ARG A 482 -18.77 12.59 -15.60
C ARG A 482 -18.17 12.10 -16.91
N GLN A 483 -16.97 12.56 -17.26
CA GLN A 483 -16.22 12.08 -18.43
C GLN A 483 -15.90 10.58 -18.30
N GLU A 484 -15.39 10.11 -17.16
CA GLU A 484 -15.11 8.68 -16.96
C GLU A 484 -16.35 7.77 -17.14
N VAL A 485 -17.54 8.24 -16.74
CA VAL A 485 -18.80 7.51 -16.94
C VAL A 485 -19.23 7.56 -18.42
N ALA A 486 -19.10 8.72 -19.07
CA ALA A 486 -19.39 8.87 -20.50
C ALA A 486 -18.47 8.00 -21.37
N ASP A 487 -17.19 7.95 -21.03
CA ASP A 487 -16.19 7.08 -21.68
C ASP A 487 -16.49 5.60 -21.44
N ALA A 488 -17.01 5.24 -20.27
CA ALA A 488 -17.41 3.86 -19.97
C ALA A 488 -18.65 3.42 -20.76
N MET A 489 -19.54 4.34 -21.10
CA MET A 489 -20.75 4.06 -21.89
C MET A 489 -20.46 3.97 -23.39
N THR A 490 -19.45 4.70 -23.88
CA THR A 490 -19.12 4.77 -25.31
C THR A 490 -17.92 3.91 -25.70
N GLY A 491 -17.01 3.61 -24.77
CA GLY A 491 -15.76 2.88 -25.00
C GLY A 491 -15.84 1.36 -24.77
N PRO A 492 -14.80 0.61 -25.19
CA PRO A 492 -14.72 -0.84 -24.97
C PRO A 492 -14.62 -1.17 -23.48
N TRP A 493 -15.56 -1.99 -22.97
CA TRP A 493 -15.72 -2.35 -21.54
C TRP A 493 -14.43 -2.85 -20.86
N ARG A 494 -13.49 -3.44 -21.63
CA ARG A 494 -12.18 -3.85 -21.11
C ARG A 494 -11.38 -2.68 -20.53
N GLN A 495 -11.46 -1.49 -21.14
CA GLN A 495 -10.72 -0.30 -20.73
C GLN A 495 -11.43 0.52 -19.63
N THR A 496 -12.69 0.18 -19.33
CA THR A 496 -13.46 0.84 -18.26
C THR A 496 -12.75 0.69 -16.91
N ARG A 497 -12.70 1.79 -16.15
CA ARG A 497 -12.03 1.84 -14.84
C ARG A 497 -12.66 0.86 -13.86
N LEU A 498 -11.81 0.27 -13.00
CA LEU A 498 -12.19 -0.80 -12.07
C LEU A 498 -13.36 -0.40 -11.15
N TRP A 499 -13.43 0.86 -10.72
CA TRP A 499 -14.49 1.33 -9.82
C TRP A 499 -15.88 1.32 -10.49
N ILE A 500 -15.97 1.63 -11.78
CA ILE A 500 -17.21 1.56 -12.57
C ILE A 500 -17.61 0.10 -12.75
N LYS A 501 -16.63 -0.77 -13.06
CA LYS A 501 -16.87 -2.22 -13.16
C LYS A 501 -17.43 -2.77 -11.85
N THR A 502 -16.83 -2.43 -10.70
CA THR A 502 -17.35 -2.87 -9.40
C THR A 502 -18.72 -2.26 -9.08
N ALA A 503 -18.93 -0.99 -9.42
CA ALA A 503 -20.21 -0.30 -9.19
C ALA A 503 -21.36 -0.82 -10.07
N VAL A 504 -21.07 -1.48 -11.19
CA VAL A 504 -22.07 -2.13 -12.05
C VAL A 504 -22.21 -3.62 -11.71
N VAL A 505 -21.10 -4.35 -11.56
CA VAL A 505 -21.10 -5.80 -11.36
C VAL A 505 -21.68 -6.19 -10.02
N VAL A 506 -21.37 -5.46 -8.94
CA VAL A 506 -21.89 -5.78 -7.59
C VAL A 506 -23.42 -5.64 -7.52
N PRO A 507 -24.03 -4.51 -7.92
CA PRO A 507 -25.49 -4.43 -7.92
C PRO A 507 -26.13 -5.31 -8.99
N ALA A 508 -25.52 -5.54 -10.16
CA ALA A 508 -26.04 -6.51 -11.12
C ALA A 508 -26.04 -7.94 -10.55
N PHE A 509 -25.01 -8.31 -9.79
CA PHE A 509 -24.93 -9.60 -9.09
C PHE A 509 -25.98 -9.69 -7.97
N LEU A 510 -26.16 -8.63 -7.17
CA LEU A 510 -27.18 -8.59 -6.13
C LEU A 510 -28.60 -8.61 -6.70
N VAL A 511 -28.85 -7.88 -7.79
CA VAL A 511 -30.12 -7.92 -8.54
C VAL A 511 -30.32 -9.29 -9.16
N LEU A 512 -29.29 -9.95 -9.67
CA LEU A 512 -29.40 -11.31 -10.20
C LEU A 512 -29.75 -12.31 -9.08
N VAL A 513 -29.11 -12.21 -7.92
CA VAL A 513 -29.41 -13.06 -6.74
C VAL A 513 -30.84 -12.79 -6.24
N ALA A 514 -31.23 -11.52 -6.13
CA ALA A 514 -32.56 -11.11 -5.72
C ALA A 514 -33.63 -11.47 -6.77
N ALA A 515 -33.33 -11.33 -8.06
CA ALA A 515 -34.21 -11.72 -9.16
C ALA A 515 -34.32 -13.23 -9.27
N THR A 516 -33.27 -13.99 -8.98
CA THR A 516 -33.35 -15.47 -8.86
C THR A 516 -34.24 -15.84 -7.67
N GLY A 517 -34.12 -15.10 -6.56
CA GLY A 517 -34.99 -15.21 -5.38
C GLY A 517 -36.46 -14.90 -5.68
N ALA A 518 -36.70 -13.78 -6.37
CA ALA A 518 -38.03 -13.31 -6.76
C ALA A 518 -38.64 -14.20 -7.85
N LEU A 519 -37.84 -14.64 -8.84
CA LEU A 519 -38.26 -15.63 -9.82
C LEU A 519 -38.71 -16.88 -9.10
N LEU A 520 -37.95 -17.43 -8.14
CA LEU A 520 -38.38 -18.63 -7.40
C LEU A 520 -39.72 -18.43 -6.66
N SER A 521 -40.00 -17.21 -6.15
CA SER A 521 -41.25 -16.88 -5.47
C SER A 521 -42.45 -16.68 -6.42
N ALA A 522 -42.20 -16.13 -7.60
CA ALA A 522 -43.17 -16.04 -8.69
C ALA A 522 -43.39 -17.42 -9.34
N PHE A 523 -42.34 -18.24 -9.36
CA PHE A 523 -42.34 -19.60 -9.89
C PHE A 523 -43.17 -20.53 -9.02
N SER A 524 -43.00 -20.50 -7.71
CA SER A 524 -43.80 -21.32 -6.79
C SER A 524 -45.28 -20.93 -6.77
N SER A 525 -45.63 -19.68 -7.14
CA SER A 525 -47.02 -19.20 -7.17
C SER A 525 -47.70 -19.26 -8.55
N HIS A 526 -46.96 -19.16 -9.67
CA HIS A 526 -47.52 -19.17 -11.04
C HIS A 526 -47.11 -20.39 -11.89
N ALA A 527 -46.02 -21.09 -11.59
CA ALA A 527 -45.60 -22.27 -12.37
C ALA A 527 -46.48 -23.51 -12.12
N ALA A 528 -47.31 -23.51 -11.06
CA ALA A 528 -48.35 -24.53 -10.89
C ALA A 528 -49.53 -24.37 -11.87
N LYS A 529 -49.63 -23.26 -12.63
CA LYS A 529 -50.76 -23.00 -13.55
C LYS A 529 -50.41 -22.58 -14.98
N ALA A 530 -49.18 -22.13 -15.27
CA ALA A 530 -48.82 -21.59 -16.60
C ALA A 530 -47.79 -22.43 -17.40
N TRP A 531 -47.31 -23.55 -16.85
CA TRP A 531 -46.17 -24.31 -17.39
C TRP A 531 -46.53 -25.65 -18.07
N ASP A 532 -47.77 -25.81 -18.50
CA ASP A 532 -48.22 -26.92 -19.37
C ASP A 532 -47.78 -26.76 -20.85
N GLY A 533 -46.89 -25.80 -21.17
CA GLY A 533 -46.71 -25.28 -22.53
C GLY A 533 -45.55 -25.81 -23.39
N SER A 534 -44.56 -26.55 -22.88
CA SER A 534 -43.54 -27.12 -23.77
C SER A 534 -42.97 -28.44 -23.27
N GLY A 535 -43.39 -29.56 -23.87
CA GLY A 535 -42.81 -30.88 -23.59
C GLY A 535 -41.27 -30.92 -23.68
N LEU A 536 -40.66 -29.99 -24.41
CA LEU A 536 -39.20 -29.80 -24.52
C LEU A 536 -38.50 -29.51 -23.18
N THR A 537 -39.07 -28.66 -22.32
CA THR A 537 -38.45 -28.38 -21.00
C THR A 537 -38.62 -29.56 -20.05
N ALA A 538 -39.78 -30.22 -20.09
CA ALA A 538 -40.02 -31.45 -19.35
C ALA A 538 -39.06 -32.58 -19.76
N THR A 539 -38.68 -32.63 -21.04
CA THR A 539 -37.73 -33.63 -21.59
C THR A 539 -36.34 -33.54 -20.95
N VAL A 540 -35.95 -32.37 -20.43
CA VAL A 540 -34.65 -32.17 -19.76
C VAL A 540 -34.80 -32.13 -18.25
N ASP A 541 -35.81 -31.41 -17.74
CA ASP A 541 -35.96 -31.18 -16.30
C ASP A 541 -36.42 -32.43 -15.54
N GLN A 542 -37.37 -33.20 -16.09
CA GLN A 542 -37.88 -34.40 -15.41
C GLN A 542 -36.81 -35.48 -15.24
N PRO A 543 -36.00 -35.81 -16.26
CA PRO A 543 -34.89 -36.76 -16.08
C PRO A 543 -33.86 -36.31 -15.06
N VAL A 544 -33.53 -35.02 -15.00
CA VAL A 544 -32.59 -34.50 -13.99
C VAL A 544 -33.17 -34.69 -12.58
N ARG A 545 -34.46 -34.38 -12.37
CA ARG A 545 -35.13 -34.64 -11.08
C ARG A 545 -35.14 -36.12 -10.73
N ALA A 546 -35.50 -36.99 -11.67
CA ALA A 546 -35.51 -38.44 -11.47
C ALA A 546 -34.12 -38.98 -11.11
N TYR A 547 -33.07 -38.48 -11.76
CA TYR A 547 -31.69 -38.82 -11.43
C TYR A 547 -31.33 -38.40 -10.00
N LEU A 548 -31.67 -37.17 -9.60
CA LEU A 548 -31.39 -36.66 -8.26
C LEU A 548 -32.20 -37.38 -7.18
N ASP A 549 -33.47 -37.71 -7.44
CA ASP A 549 -34.30 -38.51 -6.55
C ASP A 549 -33.65 -39.88 -6.29
N ALA A 550 -33.19 -40.56 -7.34
CA ALA A 550 -32.54 -41.87 -7.23
C ALA A 550 -31.21 -41.83 -6.45
N HIS A 551 -30.46 -40.73 -6.56
CA HIS A 551 -29.13 -40.60 -5.94
C HIS A 551 -29.12 -39.84 -4.61
N THR A 552 -30.27 -39.36 -4.15
CA THR A 552 -30.42 -38.68 -2.84
C THR A 552 -31.02 -39.60 -1.77
N ALA A 553 -31.43 -40.82 -2.13
CA ALA A 553 -31.88 -41.82 -1.16
C ALA A 553 -30.76 -42.12 -0.13
N GLY A 554 -30.99 -41.77 1.13
CA GLY A 554 -30.02 -41.95 2.22
C GLY A 554 -29.12 -40.75 2.50
N LEU A 555 -29.24 -39.65 1.73
CA LEU A 555 -28.58 -38.39 2.04
C LEU A 555 -29.46 -37.49 2.92
N PRO A 556 -28.86 -36.65 3.79
CA PRO A 556 -29.61 -35.69 4.62
C PRO A 556 -30.20 -34.53 3.81
N VAL A 557 -29.87 -34.41 2.52
CA VAL A 557 -30.33 -33.34 1.63
C VAL A 557 -31.47 -33.86 0.75
N THR A 558 -32.59 -33.13 0.73
CA THR A 558 -33.74 -33.52 -0.10
C THR A 558 -33.47 -33.28 -1.59
N SER A 559 -34.01 -34.14 -2.45
CA SER A 559 -33.88 -33.99 -3.92
C SER A 559 -34.33 -32.62 -4.45
N PRO A 560 -35.46 -32.02 -4.00
CA PRO A 560 -35.83 -30.67 -4.42
C PRO A 560 -34.77 -29.62 -4.07
N THR A 561 -34.13 -29.74 -2.90
CA THR A 561 -33.03 -28.86 -2.50
C THR A 561 -31.83 -29.02 -3.44
N LEU A 562 -31.47 -30.26 -3.78
CA LEU A 562 -30.32 -30.54 -4.63
C LEU A 562 -30.55 -30.10 -6.08
N HIS A 563 -31.77 -30.29 -6.60
CA HIS A 563 -32.20 -29.78 -7.91
C HIS A 563 -32.12 -28.26 -7.97
N LEU A 564 -32.58 -27.57 -6.92
CA LEU A 564 -32.50 -26.12 -6.83
C LEU A 564 -31.05 -25.62 -6.81
N VAL A 565 -30.19 -26.25 -6.00
CA VAL A 565 -28.76 -25.92 -5.96
C VAL A 565 -28.12 -26.13 -7.33
N TRP A 566 -28.48 -27.21 -8.03
CA TRP A 566 -28.03 -27.46 -9.39
C TRP A 566 -28.40 -26.29 -10.30
N VAL A 567 -29.69 -25.96 -10.43
CA VAL A 567 -30.17 -24.86 -11.29
C VAL A 567 -29.54 -23.51 -10.93
N ALA A 568 -29.45 -23.18 -9.64
CA ALA A 568 -28.85 -21.94 -9.17
C ALA A 568 -27.36 -21.85 -9.50
N SER A 569 -26.61 -22.95 -9.35
CA SER A 569 -25.19 -23.01 -9.71
C SER A 569 -24.97 -22.84 -11.22
N GLY A 570 -25.84 -23.43 -12.05
CA GLY A 570 -25.82 -23.24 -13.50
C GLY A 570 -26.05 -21.78 -13.89
N ALA A 571 -27.11 -21.16 -13.38
CA ALA A 571 -27.41 -19.75 -13.64
C ALA A 571 -26.26 -18.81 -13.19
N GLY A 572 -25.69 -19.07 -12.01
CA GLY A 572 -24.55 -18.34 -11.50
C GLY A 572 -23.31 -18.49 -12.38
N LEU A 573 -22.98 -19.72 -12.82
CA LEU A 573 -21.86 -19.99 -13.71
C LEU A 573 -22.03 -19.34 -15.08
N LEU A 574 -23.25 -19.34 -15.64
CA LEU A 574 -23.54 -18.63 -16.91
C LEU A 574 -23.26 -17.14 -16.78
N ALA A 575 -23.83 -16.50 -15.76
CA ALA A 575 -23.65 -15.07 -15.51
C ALA A 575 -22.19 -14.73 -15.26
N PHE A 576 -21.50 -15.54 -14.45
CA PHE A 576 -20.10 -15.34 -14.13
C PHE A 576 -19.20 -15.52 -15.36
N SER A 577 -19.46 -16.51 -16.21
CA SER A 577 -18.75 -16.74 -17.48
C SER A 577 -18.98 -15.59 -18.46
N PHE A 578 -20.22 -15.09 -18.56
CA PHE A 578 -20.59 -13.97 -19.41
C PHE A 578 -19.92 -12.65 -18.97
N LEU A 579 -19.95 -12.34 -17.67
CA LEU A 579 -19.48 -11.06 -17.13
C LEU A 579 -17.96 -10.98 -17.03
N THR A 580 -17.31 -12.06 -16.58
CA THR A 580 -15.87 -12.04 -16.33
C THR A 580 -15.05 -12.48 -17.54
N GLY A 581 -15.62 -13.33 -18.39
CA GLY A 581 -14.91 -13.95 -19.52
C GLY A 581 -13.69 -14.77 -19.10
N THR A 582 -13.58 -15.15 -17.82
CA THR A 582 -12.43 -15.89 -17.30
C THR A 582 -12.43 -17.32 -17.83
N PHE A 583 -11.25 -17.85 -18.13
CA PHE A 583 -11.11 -19.22 -18.64
C PHE A 583 -11.71 -20.26 -17.69
N GLY A 584 -11.46 -20.10 -16.38
CA GLY A 584 -12.01 -21.00 -15.36
C GLY A 584 -13.53 -21.05 -15.36
N ALA A 585 -14.21 -19.90 -15.41
CA ALA A 585 -15.67 -19.84 -15.46
C ALA A 585 -16.25 -20.55 -16.68
N ARG A 586 -15.60 -20.39 -17.85
CA ARG A 586 -16.00 -21.03 -19.11
C ARG A 586 -15.85 -22.54 -19.05
N LEU A 587 -14.72 -23.02 -18.50
CA LEU A 587 -14.47 -24.44 -18.34
C LEU A 587 -15.52 -25.07 -17.41
N THR A 588 -15.78 -24.44 -16.27
CA THR A 588 -16.78 -24.93 -15.31
C THR A 588 -18.19 -24.92 -15.89
N TRP A 589 -18.55 -23.93 -16.72
CA TRP A 589 -19.82 -23.91 -17.46
C TRP A 589 -19.97 -25.11 -18.42
N ILE A 590 -18.91 -25.44 -19.17
CA ILE A 590 -18.93 -26.60 -20.07
C ILE A 590 -19.08 -27.91 -19.27
N LEU A 591 -18.32 -28.05 -18.18
CA LEU A 591 -18.39 -29.22 -17.30
C LEU A 591 -19.77 -29.39 -16.66
N TRP A 592 -20.40 -28.29 -16.23
CA TRP A 592 -21.75 -28.30 -15.68
C TRP A 592 -22.78 -28.80 -16.71
N GLY A 593 -22.66 -28.38 -17.97
CA GLY A 593 -23.53 -28.86 -19.05
C GLY A 593 -23.34 -30.33 -19.38
N ALA A 594 -22.08 -30.77 -19.42
CA ALA A 594 -21.75 -32.18 -19.63
C ALA A 594 -22.36 -33.04 -18.50
N ALA A 595 -22.21 -32.62 -17.25
CA ALA A 595 -22.81 -33.30 -16.11
C ALA A 595 -24.34 -33.33 -16.20
N THR A 596 -24.98 -32.22 -16.59
CA THR A 596 -26.44 -32.17 -16.79
C THR A 596 -26.90 -33.14 -17.88
N THR A 597 -26.13 -33.26 -18.97
CA THR A 597 -26.42 -34.22 -20.06
C THR A 597 -26.33 -35.67 -19.57
N VAL A 598 -25.33 -35.99 -18.72
CA VAL A 598 -25.19 -37.31 -18.10
C VAL A 598 -26.37 -37.61 -17.16
N MET A 599 -26.83 -36.63 -16.39
CA MET A 599 -28.03 -36.77 -15.56
C MET A 599 -29.27 -37.02 -16.41
N VAL A 600 -29.45 -36.31 -17.51
CA VAL A 600 -30.56 -36.52 -18.44
C VAL A 600 -30.52 -37.93 -19.03
N TRP A 601 -29.36 -38.37 -19.50
CA TRP A 601 -29.19 -39.74 -20.02
C TRP A 601 -29.57 -40.79 -18.99
N SER A 602 -29.09 -40.63 -17.76
CA SER A 602 -29.27 -41.62 -16.69
C SER A 602 -30.70 -41.62 -16.13
N GLY A 603 -31.36 -40.46 -16.08
CA GLY A 603 -32.72 -40.30 -15.57
C GLY A 603 -33.83 -40.55 -16.59
N THR A 604 -33.50 -40.70 -17.89
CA THR A 604 -34.48 -40.97 -18.95
C THR A 604 -34.70 -42.49 -19.12
N PRO A 605 -35.93 -42.99 -19.39
CA PRO A 605 -36.18 -44.39 -19.73
C PRO A 605 -35.51 -44.82 -21.05
N ASP A 606 -35.09 -46.09 -21.14
CA ASP A 606 -34.27 -46.66 -22.24
C ASP A 606 -34.64 -46.24 -23.67
N PRO A 607 -35.91 -46.35 -24.13
CA PRO A 607 -36.24 -46.02 -25.52
C PRO A 607 -36.11 -44.53 -25.87
N ALA A 608 -36.10 -43.63 -24.88
CA ALA A 608 -36.04 -42.18 -25.08
C ALA A 608 -34.68 -41.55 -24.74
N ARG A 609 -33.75 -42.30 -24.11
CA ARG A 609 -32.44 -41.81 -23.67
C ARG A 609 -31.64 -41.06 -24.74
N PRO A 610 -31.51 -41.59 -25.98
CA PRO A 610 -30.70 -40.92 -27.01
C PRO A 610 -31.27 -39.58 -27.43
N VAL A 611 -32.60 -39.50 -27.55
CA VAL A 611 -33.29 -38.29 -27.98
C VAL A 611 -33.24 -37.21 -26.91
N ALA A 612 -33.48 -37.57 -25.64
CA ALA A 612 -33.44 -36.64 -24.53
C ALA A 612 -32.03 -36.05 -24.31
N ALA A 613 -30.99 -36.89 -24.36
CA ALA A 613 -29.61 -36.43 -24.25
C ALA A 613 -29.20 -35.55 -25.44
N GLY A 614 -29.60 -35.91 -26.67
CA GLY A 614 -29.36 -35.09 -27.86
C GLY A 614 -29.98 -33.69 -27.73
N LEU A 615 -31.23 -33.60 -27.26
CA LEU A 615 -31.91 -32.33 -26.99
C LEU A 615 -31.21 -31.52 -25.88
N ALA A 616 -30.75 -32.17 -24.82
CA ALA A 616 -30.00 -31.52 -23.75
C ALA A 616 -28.69 -30.91 -24.28
N VAL A 617 -27.94 -31.62 -25.13
CA VAL A 617 -26.71 -31.11 -25.76
C VAL A 617 -27.00 -29.90 -26.65
N VAL A 618 -28.05 -29.95 -27.47
CA VAL A 618 -28.45 -28.83 -28.34
C VAL A 618 -28.85 -27.61 -27.50
N GLY A 619 -29.68 -27.81 -26.48
CA GLY A 619 -30.07 -26.75 -25.56
C GLY A 619 -28.86 -26.11 -24.87
N TRP A 620 -27.90 -26.94 -24.45
CA TRP A 620 -26.67 -26.46 -23.84
C TRP A 620 -25.74 -25.71 -24.82
N GLY A 621 -25.67 -26.16 -26.07
CA GLY A 621 -24.93 -25.50 -27.13
C GLY A 621 -25.43 -24.08 -27.38
N ILE A 622 -26.75 -23.89 -27.44
CA ILE A 622 -27.38 -22.58 -27.58
C ILE A 622 -27.08 -21.71 -26.35
N ALA A 623 -27.23 -22.25 -25.14
CA ALA A 623 -26.94 -21.54 -23.90
C ALA A 623 -25.45 -21.15 -23.75
N SER A 624 -24.55 -21.87 -24.43
CA SER A 624 -23.10 -21.61 -24.39
C SER A 624 -22.65 -20.47 -25.31
N ILE A 625 -23.47 -20.03 -26.26
CA ILE A 625 -23.17 -18.89 -27.15
C ILE A 625 -22.84 -17.61 -26.35
N PRO A 626 -23.67 -17.16 -25.39
CA PRO A 626 -23.32 -16.02 -24.55
C PRO A 626 -22.13 -16.31 -23.62
N GLY A 627 -22.06 -17.53 -23.06
CA GLY A 627 -21.01 -17.91 -22.10
C GLY A 627 -19.59 -17.95 -22.71
N LEU A 628 -19.46 -18.27 -24.00
CA LEU A 628 -18.19 -18.41 -24.71
C LEU A 628 -17.81 -17.20 -25.58
N ARG A 629 -18.58 -16.10 -25.49
CA ARG A 629 -18.34 -14.88 -26.26
C ARG A 629 -16.91 -14.37 -26.11
N GLY A 630 -16.21 -14.13 -27.22
CA GLY A 630 -14.86 -13.56 -27.23
C GLY A 630 -13.71 -14.59 -27.18
N LEU A 631 -13.96 -15.88 -27.42
CA LEU A 631 -12.90 -16.81 -27.82
C LEU A 631 -12.50 -16.52 -29.28
N VAL A 632 -11.51 -15.65 -29.46
CA VAL A 632 -10.82 -15.52 -30.75
C VAL A 632 -9.69 -16.54 -30.74
N LEU A 633 -9.91 -17.68 -31.40
CA LEU A 633 -8.84 -18.63 -31.71
C LEU A 633 -7.83 -17.87 -32.59
N HIS A 634 -6.74 -17.42 -31.99
CA HIS A 634 -5.65 -16.85 -32.76
C HIS A 634 -5.02 -18.00 -33.52
N PRO A 635 -5.01 -17.98 -34.86
CA PRO A 635 -4.19 -18.91 -35.62
C PRO A 635 -2.75 -18.63 -35.19
N GLN A 636 -2.14 -19.56 -34.46
CA GLN A 636 -0.71 -19.49 -34.22
C GLN A 636 -0.04 -19.60 -35.59
N ALA A 637 0.42 -18.46 -36.11
CA ALA A 637 1.30 -18.43 -37.27
C ALA A 637 2.46 -19.37 -36.95
N SER A 638 2.58 -20.45 -37.73
CA SER A 638 3.70 -21.37 -37.68
C SER A 638 4.99 -20.56 -37.66
N HIS A 639 5.76 -20.67 -36.56
CA HIS A 639 7.12 -20.17 -36.50
C HIS A 639 7.89 -20.82 -37.67
N ASN A 640 8.10 -20.06 -38.74
CA ASN A 640 9.05 -20.42 -39.77
C ASN A 640 10.43 -20.42 -39.10
N VAL A 641 10.89 -21.61 -38.69
CA VAL A 641 12.27 -21.85 -38.27
C VAL A 641 13.13 -21.57 -39.49
N THR A 642 13.72 -20.38 -39.53
CA THR A 642 14.74 -20.04 -40.52
C THR A 642 16.03 -20.72 -40.07
N ILE A 643 16.31 -21.90 -40.63
CA ILE A 643 17.62 -22.54 -40.49
C ILE A 643 18.59 -21.71 -41.33
N THR A 644 19.35 -20.82 -40.69
CA THR A 644 20.54 -20.24 -41.31
C THR A 644 21.61 -21.33 -41.37
N ASN A 645 21.75 -21.95 -42.53
CA ASN A 645 22.92 -22.76 -42.83
C ASN A 645 24.12 -21.82 -42.94
N ASN A 646 25.01 -21.91 -41.96
CA ASN A 646 26.34 -21.31 -42.04
C ASN A 646 27.21 -22.27 -42.88
N ASN A 647 27.42 -21.92 -44.15
CA ASN A 647 28.56 -22.35 -44.94
C ASN A 647 29.08 -21.12 -45.67
N ASP A 648 30.15 -20.55 -45.13
CA ASP A 648 31.38 -20.08 -45.80
C ASP A 648 32.10 -19.01 -44.97
#